data_AF-A0A841GWM9-F1
#
_entry.id   AF-A0A841GWM9-F1
#
_cell.length_a   1.000
_cell.length_b   1.000
_cell.length_c   1.000
_cell.angle_alpha   90.00
_cell.angle_beta   90.00
_cell.angle_gamma   90.00
#
_symmetry.space_group_name_H-M   'P 1'
#
loop_
_entity.id
_entity.type
_entity.pdbx_description
1 polymer ?
#
loop_
_entity_poly.entity_id
_entity_poly.type
_entity_poly.pdbx_seq_one_letter_code
_entity_poly.pdbx_strand_id
1 'polypeptide(L)'
;MTAPIKKVGSAVAEYRAAKGWSQEQLAIQLPGISRTVLSHLELGTELPPPDRVEQIARKLGMPRRLWAIAARPGYLEAMEFQDILSELLGKSVSLESLDDISQELAVEAIAELLHTGMSVDQAHDHFNAVLTFYGEKSTTAQFYERFLGRHAFASVDTFRTKVVEFQKIALRIYGSFRQAFKRLAYTTDIDYELAVLNPIDEAEFTRRTRFQSIQEIPVERLGDLGYISVERVQRESRERQELSDKLIEIAAGMRAEPSSWFSKIPAKRIARTQTLLRKFDSTIDLEPGLFGVTDADVLEQEARRIAPEDADLARIGATNEIGLRNLVTYLTEPYMDVYIATSMRERADFVSVNSFVQRLFAAPEVAHLNLRYFNPTQSSIADRVAKGLVEALMLRRARLTVYMAQKGDTFGKDSEASVALGQGKPVIVYVPRLFDSSAGVDSASLMLLDERALAAKRNELGVDEEEGSDRYAQVTELLRASLKRVAQTDLVRIIEAHWADFDLYGELNELPDVFREDARRYLDRLTRGEAPSIPSDEVLHGLMEILIRIALFFERRARTFREIHPLALQVILSTGVLNGILVVRSPEMCARVMQNLITNTIETDVLIDDQNYMLVERITRSTLRVISKNKLLNNAFWTQYFVE
;
A
#
# COMPACT_ATOMS: atom_id res chain seq x y z
N MET A 1 7.83 -8.45 33.25
CA MET A 1 8.37 -9.06 34.49
C MET A 1 8.99 -8.10 35.49
N THR A 2 9.67 -7.00 35.10
CA THR A 2 10.37 -6.13 36.08
C THR A 2 9.44 -5.29 36.97
N ALA A 3 8.25 -4.90 36.51
CA ALA A 3 7.32 -4.04 37.26
C ALA A 3 6.87 -4.60 38.63
N PRO A 4 6.35 -5.85 38.74
CA PRO A 4 5.95 -6.41 40.04
C PRO A 4 7.12 -6.59 41.01
N ILE A 5 8.31 -6.92 40.50
CA ILE A 5 9.53 -7.04 41.32
C ILE A 5 9.97 -5.65 41.80
N LYS A 6 9.99 -4.67 40.90
CA LYS A 6 10.38 -3.28 41.20
C LYS A 6 9.48 -2.64 42.26
N LYS A 7 8.19 -2.98 42.31
CA LYS A 7 7.26 -2.50 43.36
C LYS A 7 7.73 -2.95 44.75
N VAL A 8 7.98 -4.24 44.93
CA VAL A 8 8.47 -4.81 46.21
C VAL A 8 9.88 -4.30 46.50
N GLY A 9 10.74 -4.28 45.49
CA GLY A 9 12.12 -3.78 45.57
C GLY A 9 12.21 -2.32 46.01
N SER A 10 11.36 -1.46 45.47
CA SER A 10 11.31 -0.03 45.84
C SER A 10 10.86 0.13 47.29
N ALA A 11 9.87 -0.65 47.74
CA ALA A 11 9.44 -0.65 49.14
C ALA A 11 10.56 -1.17 50.07
N VAL A 12 11.29 -2.21 49.68
CA VAL A 12 12.47 -2.71 50.43
C VAL A 12 13.54 -1.62 50.54
N ALA A 13 13.87 -0.95 49.44
CA ALA A 13 14.86 0.13 49.42
C ALA A 13 14.45 1.31 50.31
N GLU A 14 13.18 1.72 50.26
CA GLU A 14 12.62 2.80 51.06
C GLU A 14 12.69 2.48 52.56
N TYR A 15 12.21 1.31 52.99
CA TYR A 15 12.22 0.91 54.39
C TYR A 15 13.63 0.64 54.92
N ARG A 16 14.54 0.13 54.07
CA ARG A 16 15.96 0.01 54.42
C ARG A 16 16.59 1.39 54.64
N ALA A 17 16.34 2.33 53.73
CA ALA A 17 16.85 3.70 53.83
C ALA A 17 16.31 4.42 55.07
N ALA A 18 15.02 4.23 55.40
CA ALA A 18 14.40 4.77 56.61
C ALA A 18 15.05 4.27 57.92
N LYS A 19 15.64 3.07 57.91
CA LYS A 19 16.44 2.53 59.02
C LYS A 19 17.91 2.98 59.03
N GLY A 20 18.34 3.76 58.03
CA GLY A 20 19.72 4.19 57.87
C GLY A 20 20.69 3.06 57.52
N TRP A 21 20.19 1.95 56.98
CA TRP A 21 21.01 0.78 56.67
C TRP A 21 21.50 0.80 55.21
N SER A 22 22.77 0.46 54.98
CA SER A 22 23.26 0.06 53.67
C SER A 22 22.76 -1.35 53.31
N GLN A 23 22.85 -1.73 52.04
CA GLN A 23 22.56 -3.11 51.61
C GLN A 23 23.46 -4.14 52.32
N GLU A 24 24.72 -3.79 52.55
CA GLU A 24 25.67 -4.63 53.29
C GLU A 24 25.23 -4.83 54.74
N GLN A 25 24.80 -3.75 55.40
CA GLN A 25 24.31 -3.80 56.78
C GLN A 25 23.03 -4.64 56.89
N LEU A 26 22.11 -4.54 55.91
CA LEU A 26 20.93 -5.39 55.88
C LEU A 26 21.27 -6.87 55.61
N ALA A 27 22.24 -7.15 54.74
CA ALA A 27 22.71 -8.51 54.47
C ALA A 27 23.33 -9.18 55.72
N ILE A 28 24.16 -8.46 56.49
CA ILE A 28 24.72 -8.94 57.76
C ILE A 28 23.62 -9.36 58.75
N GLN A 29 22.49 -8.67 58.69
CA GLN A 29 21.36 -8.86 59.57
C GLN A 29 20.41 -10.01 59.14
N LEU A 30 20.66 -10.62 57.97
CA LEU A 30 19.81 -11.61 57.32
C LEU A 30 20.64 -12.83 56.88
N PRO A 31 20.69 -13.92 57.68
CA PRO A 31 21.45 -15.12 57.35
C PRO A 31 21.03 -15.71 55.99
N GLY A 32 21.99 -15.94 55.09
CA GLY A 32 21.75 -16.56 53.78
C GLY A 32 21.26 -15.60 52.68
N ILE A 33 21.15 -14.31 52.96
CA ILE A 33 20.79 -13.28 51.96
C ILE A 33 22.01 -12.37 51.74
N SER A 34 22.57 -12.39 50.53
CA SER A 34 23.74 -11.59 50.18
C SER A 34 23.36 -10.17 49.76
N ARG A 35 24.35 -9.26 49.80
CA ARG A 35 24.23 -7.90 49.23
C ARG A 35 23.74 -7.91 47.78
N THR A 36 24.21 -8.88 46.99
CA THR A 36 23.82 -9.03 45.57
C THR A 36 22.34 -9.33 45.42
N VAL A 37 21.78 -10.23 46.25
CA VAL A 37 20.35 -10.56 46.25
C VAL A 37 19.51 -9.32 46.59
N LEU A 38 19.92 -8.54 47.60
CA LEU A 38 19.25 -7.29 47.95
C LEU A 38 19.35 -6.26 46.82
N SER A 39 20.51 -6.15 46.17
CA SER A 39 20.70 -5.26 45.03
C SER A 39 19.80 -5.63 43.86
N HIS A 40 19.69 -6.92 43.52
CA HIS A 40 18.81 -7.37 42.44
C HIS A 40 17.33 -7.11 42.75
N LEU A 41 16.92 -7.37 43.99
CA LEU A 41 15.56 -7.07 44.44
C LEU A 41 15.25 -5.58 44.35
N GLU A 42 16.10 -4.72 44.92
CA GLU A 42 15.89 -3.27 44.93
C GLU A 42 15.93 -2.63 43.53
N LEU A 43 16.75 -3.19 42.62
CA LEU A 43 16.77 -2.78 41.22
C LEU A 43 15.56 -3.32 40.43
N GLY A 44 14.79 -4.24 40.99
CA GLY A 44 13.64 -4.87 40.35
C GLY A 44 14.01 -5.91 39.29
N THR A 45 15.22 -6.49 39.36
CA THR A 45 15.71 -7.48 38.39
C THR A 45 15.34 -8.90 38.76
N GLU A 46 15.32 -9.24 40.05
CA GLU A 46 15.07 -10.61 40.53
C GLU A 46 14.30 -10.59 41.85
N LEU A 47 13.27 -11.43 41.96
CA LEU A 47 12.54 -11.64 43.21
C LEU A 47 13.15 -12.85 43.94
N PRO A 48 13.62 -12.69 45.19
CA PRO A 48 14.08 -13.83 45.97
C PRO A 48 12.96 -14.86 46.21
N PRO A 49 13.32 -16.10 46.60
CA PRO A 49 12.36 -17.08 47.09
C PRO A 49 11.40 -16.50 48.16
N PRO A 50 10.15 -16.97 48.22
CA PRO A 50 9.11 -16.47 49.11
C PRO A 50 9.53 -16.28 50.58
N ASP A 51 10.22 -17.25 51.15
CA ASP A 51 10.73 -17.25 52.52
C ASP A 51 11.75 -16.11 52.76
N ARG A 52 12.57 -15.81 51.75
CA ARG A 52 13.55 -14.73 51.82
C ARG A 52 12.90 -13.36 51.69
N VAL A 53 11.89 -13.20 50.83
CA VAL A 53 11.10 -11.96 50.74
C VAL A 53 10.45 -11.65 52.09
N GLU A 54 9.85 -12.65 52.72
CA GLU A 54 9.28 -12.53 54.06
C GLU A 54 10.31 -12.15 55.12
N GLN A 55 11.48 -12.82 55.14
CA GLN A 55 12.56 -12.50 56.08
C GLN A 55 13.04 -11.05 55.95
N ILE A 56 13.28 -10.58 54.72
CA ILE A 56 13.69 -9.19 54.43
C ILE A 56 12.64 -8.23 54.98
N ALA A 57 11.38 -8.46 54.61
CA ALA A 57 10.30 -7.53 54.92
C ALA A 57 9.99 -7.46 56.42
N ARG A 58 9.98 -8.61 57.13
CA ARG A 58 9.83 -8.65 58.59
C ARG A 58 10.98 -7.92 59.29
N LYS A 59 12.23 -8.11 58.83
CA LYS A 59 13.40 -7.43 59.42
C LYS A 59 13.36 -5.92 59.23
N LEU A 60 12.85 -5.46 58.10
CA LEU A 60 12.63 -4.05 57.80
C LEU A 60 11.37 -3.47 58.47
N GLY A 61 10.52 -4.30 59.07
CA GLY A 61 9.25 -3.84 59.68
C GLY A 61 8.26 -3.34 58.65
N MET A 62 8.30 -3.89 57.43
CA MET A 62 7.41 -3.49 56.34
C MET A 62 5.97 -3.96 56.60
N PRO A 63 4.96 -3.11 56.36
CA PRO A 63 3.56 -3.51 56.40
C PRO A 63 3.29 -4.71 55.47
N ARG A 64 2.53 -5.71 55.95
CA ARG A 64 2.24 -6.95 55.20
C ARG A 64 1.72 -6.69 53.79
N ARG A 65 0.82 -5.71 53.61
CA ARG A 65 0.25 -5.31 52.30
C ARG A 65 1.28 -4.99 51.20
N LEU A 66 2.54 -4.69 51.55
CA LEU A 66 3.57 -4.32 50.58
C LEU A 66 4.34 -5.53 50.02
N TRP A 67 4.27 -6.69 50.69
CA TRP A 67 5.16 -7.83 50.37
C TRP A 67 4.51 -9.21 50.52
N ALA A 68 3.43 -9.34 51.31
CA ALA A 68 2.85 -10.64 51.65
C ALA A 68 2.42 -11.43 50.40
N ILE A 69 1.81 -10.74 49.43
CA ILE A 69 1.42 -11.37 48.16
C ILE A 69 2.63 -11.80 47.33
N ALA A 70 3.71 -11.02 47.34
CA ALA A 70 4.94 -11.33 46.63
C ALA A 70 5.73 -12.49 47.28
N ALA A 71 5.43 -12.79 48.55
CA ALA A 71 5.93 -13.95 49.26
C ALA A 71 5.01 -15.18 49.10
N ARG A 72 4.12 -15.21 48.10
CA ARG A 72 3.34 -16.41 47.75
C ARG A 72 4.02 -17.21 46.63
N PRO A 73 4.03 -18.55 46.72
CA PRO A 73 4.43 -19.39 45.59
C PRO A 73 3.59 -19.07 44.35
N GLY A 74 4.22 -19.03 43.17
CA GLY A 74 3.52 -18.71 41.92
C GLY A 74 3.19 -17.23 41.71
N TYR A 75 3.58 -16.32 42.61
CA TYR A 75 3.29 -14.87 42.45
C TYR A 75 3.74 -14.30 41.11
N LEU A 76 4.98 -14.59 40.67
CA LEU A 76 5.49 -14.08 39.39
C LEU A 76 4.72 -14.64 38.19
N GLU A 77 4.38 -15.94 38.22
CA GLU A 77 3.57 -16.58 37.18
C GLU A 77 2.17 -15.99 37.14
N ALA A 78 1.57 -15.71 38.30
CA ALA A 78 0.26 -15.08 38.39
C ALA A 78 0.26 -13.64 37.85
N MET A 79 1.33 -12.88 38.09
CA MET A 79 1.48 -11.54 37.51
C MET A 79 1.66 -11.60 35.99
N GLU A 80 2.43 -12.56 35.48
CA GLU A 80 2.59 -12.75 34.05
C GLU A 80 1.30 -13.24 33.38
N PHE A 81 0.58 -14.16 34.02
CA PHE A 81 -0.75 -14.60 33.61
C PHE A 81 -1.73 -13.43 33.54
N GLN A 82 -1.73 -12.54 34.54
CA GLN A 82 -2.56 -11.34 34.55
C GLN A 82 -2.25 -10.40 33.38
N ASP A 83 -0.97 -10.22 33.06
CA ASP A 83 -0.55 -9.41 31.91
C ASP A 83 -1.09 -10.02 30.60
N ILE A 84 -0.97 -11.34 30.42
CA ILE A 84 -1.52 -12.06 29.25
C ILE A 84 -3.06 -12.04 29.24
N LEU A 85 -3.70 -12.15 30.40
CA LEU A 85 -5.14 -12.06 30.50
C LEU A 85 -5.64 -10.66 30.12
N SER A 86 -4.90 -9.60 30.47
CA SER A 86 -5.22 -8.23 30.04
C SER A 86 -5.26 -8.11 28.51
N GLU A 87 -4.33 -8.78 27.84
CA GLU A 87 -4.23 -8.86 26.37
C GLU A 87 -5.43 -9.59 25.75
N LEU A 88 -5.84 -10.73 26.33
CA LEU A 88 -7.02 -11.49 25.91
C LEU A 88 -8.30 -10.68 26.08
N LEU A 89 -8.46 -10.03 27.23
CA LEU A 89 -9.66 -9.26 27.58
C LEU A 89 -9.74 -7.91 26.85
N GLY A 90 -8.64 -7.46 26.25
CA GLY A 90 -8.50 -6.13 25.66
C GLY A 90 -8.67 -4.99 26.66
N LYS A 91 -8.45 -5.24 27.96
CA LYS A 91 -8.48 -4.23 29.02
C LYS A 91 -7.40 -4.53 30.06
N SER A 92 -6.86 -3.51 30.69
CA SER A 92 -5.97 -3.68 31.83
C SER A 92 -6.73 -4.35 32.98
N VAL A 93 -6.22 -5.46 33.50
CA VAL A 93 -6.72 -6.08 34.74
C VAL A 93 -5.63 -6.04 35.82
N SER A 94 -6.07 -6.00 37.09
CA SER A 94 -5.16 -5.97 38.23
C SER A 94 -5.83 -6.53 39.48
N LEU A 95 -5.12 -7.42 40.18
CA LEU A 95 -5.51 -7.91 41.50
C LEU A 95 -5.33 -6.85 42.61
N GLU A 96 -4.61 -5.74 42.35
CA GLU A 96 -4.30 -4.73 43.37
C GLU A 96 -5.53 -4.03 43.97
N SER A 97 -6.66 -4.08 43.26
CA SER A 97 -7.93 -3.52 43.73
C SER A 97 -8.67 -4.41 44.74
N LEU A 98 -8.25 -5.67 44.88
CA LEU A 98 -8.83 -6.63 45.80
C LEU A 98 -8.21 -6.53 47.19
N ASP A 99 -8.91 -7.02 48.22
CA ASP A 99 -8.35 -7.18 49.56
C ASP A 99 -7.27 -8.28 49.61
N ASP A 100 -6.44 -8.26 50.66
CA ASP A 100 -5.29 -9.16 50.80
C ASP A 100 -5.68 -10.65 50.69
N ILE A 101 -6.84 -11.07 51.22
CA ILE A 101 -7.27 -12.48 51.18
C ILE A 101 -7.65 -12.86 49.75
N SER A 102 -8.43 -12.01 49.09
CA SER A 102 -8.84 -12.22 47.70
C SER A 102 -7.64 -12.26 46.74
N GLN A 103 -6.61 -11.43 46.96
CA GLN A 103 -5.37 -11.49 46.17
C GLN A 103 -4.65 -12.82 46.36
N GLU A 104 -4.51 -13.30 47.60
CA GLU A 104 -3.87 -14.57 47.90
C GLU A 104 -4.59 -15.74 47.23
N LEU A 105 -5.91 -15.80 47.35
CA LEU A 105 -6.74 -16.83 46.70
C LEU A 105 -6.65 -16.77 45.17
N ALA A 106 -6.53 -15.58 44.58
CA ALA A 106 -6.36 -15.44 43.15
C ALA A 106 -5.01 -16.00 42.67
N VAL A 107 -3.92 -15.73 43.40
CA VAL A 107 -2.60 -16.30 43.08
C VAL A 107 -2.61 -17.82 43.19
N GLU A 108 -3.24 -18.36 44.24
CA GLU A 108 -3.40 -19.81 44.43
C GLU A 108 -4.24 -20.44 43.31
N ALA A 109 -5.37 -19.84 42.94
CA ALA A 109 -6.23 -20.33 41.87
C ALA A 109 -5.52 -20.32 40.51
N ILE A 110 -4.72 -19.28 40.21
CA ILE A 110 -3.93 -19.22 38.97
C ILE A 110 -2.83 -20.29 38.97
N ALA A 111 -2.13 -20.47 40.09
CA ALA A 111 -1.13 -21.52 40.21
C ALA A 111 -1.76 -22.92 40.03
N GLU A 112 -2.93 -23.14 40.62
CA GLU A 112 -3.68 -24.39 40.44
C GLU A 112 -4.06 -24.61 38.97
N LEU A 113 -4.51 -23.57 38.27
CA LEU A 113 -4.85 -23.63 36.84
C LEU A 113 -3.65 -24.04 35.98
N LEU A 114 -2.45 -23.54 36.32
CA LEU A 114 -1.23 -23.73 35.53
C LEU A 114 -0.53 -25.07 35.82
N HIS A 115 -0.57 -25.53 37.07
CA HIS A 115 0.24 -26.67 37.51
C HIS A 115 -0.56 -27.96 37.69
N THR A 116 -1.89 -27.88 37.73
CA THR A 116 -2.75 -29.05 37.93
C THR A 116 -3.19 -29.62 36.59
N GLY A 117 -3.00 -30.93 36.40
CA GLY A 117 -3.49 -31.65 35.21
C GLY A 117 -5.01 -31.80 35.20
N MET A 118 -5.73 -30.74 34.84
CA MET A 118 -7.20 -30.72 34.76
C MET A 118 -7.73 -31.33 33.45
N SER A 119 -8.95 -31.86 33.48
CA SER A 119 -9.73 -32.11 32.25
C SER A 119 -10.16 -30.79 31.60
N VAL A 120 -10.64 -30.84 30.35
CA VAL A 120 -11.08 -29.63 29.61
C VAL A 120 -12.18 -28.90 30.36
N ASP A 121 -13.20 -29.62 30.81
CA ASP A 121 -14.35 -29.04 31.53
C ASP A 121 -13.92 -28.44 32.88
N GLN A 122 -13.09 -29.16 33.64
CA GLN A 122 -12.55 -28.65 34.91
C GLN A 122 -11.70 -27.40 34.71
N ALA A 123 -10.84 -27.38 33.68
CA ALA A 123 -10.01 -26.22 33.38
C ALA A 123 -10.84 -25.03 32.88
N HIS A 124 -11.95 -25.27 32.18
CA HIS A 124 -12.90 -24.23 31.78
C HIS A 124 -13.63 -23.63 32.97
N ASP A 125 -14.17 -24.47 33.86
CA ASP A 125 -14.84 -24.03 35.08
C ASP A 125 -13.89 -23.25 35.99
N HIS A 126 -12.66 -23.75 36.17
CA HIS A 126 -11.64 -23.10 36.99
C HIS A 126 -11.16 -21.78 36.37
N PHE A 127 -10.99 -21.72 35.05
CA PHE A 127 -10.69 -20.47 34.35
C PHE A 127 -11.81 -19.44 34.54
N ASN A 128 -13.08 -19.86 34.46
CA ASN A 128 -14.22 -18.98 34.74
C ASN A 128 -14.25 -18.49 36.20
N ALA A 129 -13.83 -19.32 37.16
CA ALA A 129 -13.64 -18.89 38.55
C ALA A 129 -12.55 -17.82 38.65
N VAL A 130 -11.41 -18.01 37.98
CA VAL A 130 -10.32 -17.02 37.94
C VAL A 130 -10.79 -15.68 37.35
N LEU A 131 -11.61 -15.70 36.29
CA LEU A 131 -12.17 -14.47 35.69
C LEU A 131 -13.00 -13.62 36.68
N THR A 132 -13.57 -14.26 37.72
CA THR A 132 -14.36 -13.56 38.73
C THR A 132 -13.51 -12.57 39.54
N PHE A 133 -12.26 -12.91 39.86
CA PHE A 133 -11.33 -12.00 40.55
C PHE A 133 -11.07 -10.72 39.75
N TYR A 134 -11.26 -10.76 38.42
CA TYR A 134 -11.08 -9.63 37.51
C TYR A 134 -12.38 -8.94 37.08
N GLY A 135 -13.51 -9.33 37.69
CA GLY A 135 -14.84 -8.80 37.39
C GLY A 135 -15.32 -9.11 35.97
N GLU A 136 -14.92 -10.25 35.41
CA GLU A 136 -15.37 -10.70 34.09
C GLU A 136 -16.42 -11.81 34.20
N LYS A 137 -17.38 -11.82 33.26
CA LYS A 137 -18.37 -12.90 33.16
C LYS A 137 -17.71 -14.17 32.63
N SER A 138 -18.27 -15.31 33.04
CA SER A 138 -17.89 -16.64 32.53
C SER A 138 -18.00 -16.72 31.01
N THR A 139 -17.02 -17.37 30.40
CA THR A 139 -16.98 -17.65 28.96
C THR A 139 -17.80 -18.90 28.62
N THR A 140 -18.30 -18.99 27.40
CA THR A 140 -18.98 -20.21 26.92
C THR A 140 -17.98 -21.33 26.66
N ALA A 141 -18.46 -22.58 26.71
CA ALA A 141 -17.64 -23.76 26.40
C ALA A 141 -17.09 -23.70 24.96
N GLN A 142 -17.89 -23.23 24.00
CA GLN A 142 -17.47 -23.06 22.61
C GLN A 142 -16.28 -22.10 22.47
N PHE A 143 -16.31 -20.95 23.15
CA PHE A 143 -15.18 -20.01 23.15
C PHE A 143 -13.92 -20.67 23.72
N TYR A 144 -14.08 -21.32 24.88
CA TYR A 144 -12.98 -21.97 25.57
C TYR A 144 -12.34 -23.04 24.68
N GLU A 145 -13.14 -23.94 24.11
CA GLU A 145 -12.66 -25.01 23.23
C GLU A 145 -11.99 -24.44 21.97
N ARG A 146 -12.56 -23.37 21.38
CA ARG A 146 -12.06 -22.77 20.14
C ARG A 146 -10.69 -22.12 20.29
N PHE A 147 -10.46 -21.39 21.38
CA PHE A 147 -9.29 -20.51 21.52
C PHE A 147 -8.29 -20.94 22.59
N LEU A 148 -8.73 -21.63 23.64
CA LEU A 148 -7.87 -22.05 24.76
C LEU A 148 -7.63 -23.56 24.69
N GLY A 149 -8.72 -24.34 24.75
CA GLY A 149 -8.70 -25.80 24.69
C GLY A 149 -7.96 -26.42 25.88
N ARG A 150 -7.66 -27.72 25.75
CA ARG A 150 -7.11 -28.54 26.84
C ARG A 150 -5.77 -28.07 27.40
N HIS A 151 -4.90 -27.56 26.53
CA HIS A 151 -3.49 -27.32 26.86
C HIS A 151 -3.15 -25.85 27.06
N ALA A 152 -4.13 -24.94 27.01
CA ALA A 152 -3.87 -23.50 27.18
C ALA A 152 -3.05 -23.17 28.43
N PHE A 153 -3.26 -23.93 29.51
CA PHE A 153 -2.65 -23.63 30.81
C PHE A 153 -1.51 -24.57 31.19
N ALA A 154 -0.93 -25.33 30.24
CA ALA A 154 0.25 -26.16 30.52
C ALA A 154 1.48 -25.33 30.96
N SER A 155 1.53 -24.06 30.55
CA SER A 155 2.49 -23.05 31.02
C SER A 155 1.97 -21.65 30.68
N VAL A 156 2.57 -20.63 31.28
CA VAL A 156 2.29 -19.22 30.97
C VAL A 156 2.59 -18.91 29.50
N ASP A 157 3.66 -19.48 28.94
CA ASP A 157 4.01 -19.34 27.52
C ASP A 157 2.97 -19.97 26.60
N THR A 158 2.42 -21.13 26.97
CA THR A 158 1.38 -21.78 26.19
C THR A 158 0.10 -20.94 26.17
N PHE A 159 -0.27 -20.36 27.31
CA PHE A 159 -1.40 -19.44 27.39
C PHE A 159 -1.18 -18.21 26.52
N ARG A 160 0.03 -17.63 26.54
CA ARG A 160 0.43 -16.53 25.66
C ARG A 160 0.26 -16.89 24.19
N THR A 161 0.71 -18.07 23.76
CA THR A 161 0.52 -18.54 22.38
C THR A 161 -0.97 -18.60 22.01
N LYS A 162 -1.82 -19.12 22.89
CA LYS A 162 -3.28 -19.17 22.68
C LYS A 162 -3.92 -17.79 22.57
N VAL A 163 -3.48 -16.83 23.39
CA VAL A 163 -3.93 -15.44 23.28
C VAL A 163 -3.51 -14.82 21.95
N VAL A 164 -2.30 -15.09 21.46
CA VAL A 164 -1.85 -14.60 20.13
C VAL A 164 -2.69 -15.23 19.00
N GLU A 165 -3.04 -16.51 19.09
CA GLU A 165 -3.94 -17.17 18.12
C GLU A 165 -5.33 -16.50 18.10
N PHE A 166 -5.90 -16.20 19.27
CA PHE A 166 -7.12 -15.42 19.38
C PHE A 166 -6.97 -14.03 18.77
N GLN A 167 -5.91 -13.30 19.12
CA GLN A 167 -5.65 -11.94 18.62
C GLN A 167 -5.54 -11.90 17.09
N LYS A 168 -4.93 -12.92 16.48
CA LYS A 168 -4.84 -13.05 15.01
C LYS A 168 -6.22 -13.10 14.36
N ILE A 169 -7.16 -13.83 14.95
CA ILE A 169 -8.55 -13.92 14.47
C ILE A 169 -9.28 -12.61 14.76
N ALA A 170 -9.15 -12.08 15.98
CA ALA A 170 -9.79 -10.85 16.41
C ALA A 170 -9.43 -9.66 15.51
N LEU A 171 -8.14 -9.49 15.17
CA LEU A 171 -7.65 -8.43 14.28
C LEU A 171 -8.32 -8.43 12.90
N ARG A 172 -8.76 -9.59 12.39
CA ARG A 172 -9.40 -9.68 11.07
C ARG A 172 -10.81 -9.11 11.07
N ILE A 173 -11.52 -9.20 12.20
CA ILE A 173 -12.97 -8.96 12.30
C ILE A 173 -13.29 -7.69 13.10
N TYR A 174 -12.59 -7.46 14.21
CA TYR A 174 -12.99 -6.48 15.23
C TYR A 174 -11.98 -5.32 15.35
N GLY A 175 -12.48 -4.14 15.71
CA GLY A 175 -11.65 -2.93 15.87
C GLY A 175 -10.92 -2.87 17.22
N SER A 176 -11.23 -3.75 18.16
CA SER A 176 -10.50 -3.92 19.42
C SER A 176 -10.59 -5.34 19.96
N PHE A 177 -9.59 -5.77 20.74
CA PHE A 177 -9.65 -7.05 21.46
C PHE A 177 -10.75 -7.09 22.51
N ARG A 178 -11.12 -5.94 23.09
CA ARG A 178 -12.22 -5.87 24.05
C ARG A 178 -13.54 -6.24 23.39
N GLN A 179 -13.81 -5.67 22.22
CA GLN A 179 -14.99 -5.99 21.42
C GLN A 179 -14.98 -7.46 21.01
N ALA A 180 -13.86 -7.95 20.47
CA ALA A 180 -13.71 -9.35 20.07
C ALA A 180 -13.99 -10.31 21.22
N PHE A 181 -13.39 -10.08 22.39
CA PHE A 181 -13.60 -10.92 23.57
C PHE A 181 -15.06 -10.86 24.02
N LYS A 182 -15.65 -9.66 24.13
CA LYS A 182 -17.05 -9.52 24.56
C LYS A 182 -18.04 -10.19 23.63
N ARG A 183 -17.78 -10.18 22.32
CA ARG A 183 -18.64 -10.82 21.33
C ARG A 183 -18.45 -12.34 21.32
N LEU A 184 -17.21 -12.80 21.18
CA LEU A 184 -16.89 -14.21 21.01
C LEU A 184 -17.00 -15.02 22.30
N ALA A 185 -16.69 -14.44 23.46
CA ALA A 185 -16.70 -15.18 24.72
C ALA A 185 -18.11 -15.50 25.24
N TYR A 186 -19.13 -14.77 24.77
CA TYR A 186 -20.50 -14.85 25.28
C TYR A 186 -21.55 -15.21 24.22
N THR A 187 -21.16 -15.35 22.94
CA THR A 187 -22.07 -15.83 21.90
C THR A 187 -22.42 -17.31 22.12
N THR A 188 -23.64 -17.67 21.75
CA THR A 188 -24.10 -19.06 21.69
C THR A 188 -23.75 -19.76 20.37
N ASP A 189 -23.36 -18.97 19.36
CA ASP A 189 -22.97 -19.44 18.04
C ASP A 189 -21.69 -18.72 17.61
N ILE A 190 -20.55 -19.34 17.93
CA ILE A 190 -19.23 -18.81 17.58
C ILE A 190 -18.94 -18.95 16.08
N ASP A 191 -19.47 -20.00 15.43
CA ASP A 191 -19.23 -20.27 14.03
C ASP A 191 -19.91 -19.24 13.14
N TYR A 192 -21.09 -18.75 13.53
CA TYR A 192 -21.75 -17.63 12.87
C TYR A 192 -20.89 -16.35 12.89
N GLU A 193 -20.31 -16.00 14.04
CA GLU A 193 -19.44 -14.82 14.18
C GLU A 193 -18.15 -14.97 13.36
N LEU A 194 -17.63 -16.19 13.23
CA LEU A 194 -16.42 -16.49 12.47
C LEU A 194 -16.67 -16.76 10.98
N ALA A 195 -17.93 -16.87 10.54
CA ALA A 195 -18.28 -17.25 9.18
C ALA A 195 -17.75 -16.27 8.12
N VAL A 196 -17.55 -15.00 8.48
CA VAL A 196 -16.89 -13.97 7.66
C VAL A 196 -15.46 -14.35 7.24
N LEU A 197 -14.80 -15.24 7.99
CA LEU A 197 -13.45 -15.72 7.68
C LEU A 197 -13.43 -16.99 6.83
N ASN A 198 -14.60 -17.57 6.53
CA ASN A 198 -14.68 -18.78 5.73
C ASN A 198 -14.20 -18.50 4.30
N PRO A 199 -13.45 -19.44 3.69
CA PRO A 199 -13.10 -19.34 2.29
C PRO A 199 -14.35 -19.22 1.40
N ILE A 200 -14.24 -18.41 0.36
CA ILE A 200 -15.27 -18.28 -0.68
C ILE A 200 -14.94 -19.28 -1.79
N ASP A 201 -15.93 -20.11 -2.15
CA ASP A 201 -15.80 -21.09 -3.23
C ASP A 201 -15.62 -20.39 -4.58
N GLU A 202 -14.56 -20.75 -5.30
CA GLU A 202 -14.27 -20.25 -6.65
C GLU A 202 -15.40 -20.53 -7.64
N ALA A 203 -16.25 -21.53 -7.38
CA ALA A 203 -17.46 -21.81 -8.16
C ALA A 203 -18.43 -20.61 -8.24
N GLU A 204 -18.37 -19.66 -7.30
CA GLU A 204 -19.10 -18.39 -7.38
C GLU A 204 -18.70 -17.56 -8.62
N PHE A 205 -17.44 -17.68 -9.07
CA PHE A 205 -16.89 -16.94 -10.20
C PHE A 205 -16.86 -17.80 -11.46
N THR A 206 -16.42 -19.05 -11.37
CA THR A 206 -16.25 -19.92 -12.55
C THR A 206 -17.57 -20.32 -13.22
N ARG A 207 -18.70 -20.34 -12.49
CA ARG A 207 -20.03 -20.58 -13.08
C ARG A 207 -20.59 -19.41 -13.89
N ARG A 208 -20.02 -18.21 -13.76
CA ARG A 208 -20.44 -17.04 -14.55
C ARG A 208 -20.01 -17.22 -16.01
N THR A 209 -20.67 -16.52 -16.93
CA THR A 209 -20.20 -16.47 -18.32
C THR A 209 -18.82 -15.80 -18.41
N ARG A 210 -18.02 -16.15 -19.40
CA ARG A 210 -16.72 -15.48 -19.65
C ARG A 210 -16.92 -13.99 -19.89
N PHE A 211 -15.98 -13.19 -19.42
CA PHE A 211 -16.05 -11.74 -19.60
C PHE A 211 -15.50 -11.35 -20.98
N GLN A 212 -16.39 -11.30 -21.97
CA GLN A 212 -16.06 -11.01 -23.38
C GLN A 212 -16.97 -9.93 -23.99
N SER A 213 -17.74 -9.24 -23.15
CA SER A 213 -18.75 -8.26 -23.57
C SER A 213 -18.17 -6.89 -23.91
N ILE A 214 -16.92 -6.63 -23.53
CA ILE A 214 -16.19 -5.38 -23.81
C ILE A 214 -15.51 -5.50 -25.17
N GLN A 215 -15.75 -4.53 -26.04
CA GLN A 215 -15.06 -4.41 -27.32
C GLN A 215 -13.72 -3.71 -27.10
N GLU A 216 -12.62 -4.43 -27.30
CA GLU A 216 -11.28 -3.88 -27.09
C GLU A 216 -10.95 -2.73 -28.05
N ILE A 217 -10.52 -1.61 -27.48
CA ILE A 217 -9.93 -0.48 -28.19
C ILE A 217 -8.43 -0.76 -28.32
N PRO A 218 -7.88 -0.78 -29.55
CA PRO A 218 -6.46 -1.02 -29.79
C PRO A 218 -5.56 -0.02 -29.07
N VAL A 219 -4.37 -0.48 -28.66
CA VAL A 219 -3.40 0.29 -27.86
C VAL A 219 -3.04 1.63 -28.51
N GLU A 220 -2.86 1.63 -29.83
CA GLU A 220 -2.52 2.80 -30.63
C GLU A 220 -3.64 3.86 -30.64
N ARG A 221 -4.89 3.45 -30.34
CA ARG A 221 -6.08 4.32 -30.31
C ARG A 221 -6.49 4.77 -28.91
N LEU A 222 -5.94 4.20 -27.84
CA LEU A 222 -6.36 4.54 -26.46
C LEU A 222 -6.22 6.04 -26.15
N GLY A 223 -5.22 6.70 -26.75
CA GLY A 223 -5.03 8.15 -26.61
C GLY A 223 -6.19 8.99 -27.16
N ASP A 224 -7.01 8.46 -28.08
CA ASP A 224 -8.17 9.15 -28.63
C ASP A 224 -9.29 9.37 -27.58
N LEU A 225 -9.25 8.66 -26.46
CA LEU A 225 -10.21 8.81 -25.36
C LEU A 225 -9.83 9.94 -24.38
N GLY A 226 -8.59 10.42 -24.43
CA GLY A 226 -8.12 11.49 -23.56
C GLY A 226 -8.68 12.84 -23.97
N TYR A 227 -9.42 13.51 -23.08
CA TYR A 227 -9.99 14.84 -23.37
C TYR A 227 -8.92 15.88 -23.79
N ILE A 228 -7.73 15.82 -23.19
CA ILE A 228 -6.58 16.69 -23.55
C ILE A 228 -6.13 16.41 -24.98
N SER A 229 -6.03 15.14 -25.37
CA SER A 229 -5.64 14.72 -26.72
C SER A 229 -6.71 15.14 -27.75
N VAL A 230 -7.99 14.98 -27.43
CA VAL A 230 -9.10 15.42 -28.29
C VAL A 230 -9.12 16.93 -28.45
N GLU A 231 -9.00 17.70 -27.36
CA GLU A 231 -8.95 19.17 -27.40
C GLU A 231 -7.74 19.66 -28.19
N ARG A 232 -6.57 19.02 -28.03
CA ARG A 232 -5.36 19.33 -28.79
C ARG A 232 -5.57 19.11 -30.28
N VAL A 233 -6.12 17.96 -30.69
CA VAL A 233 -6.40 17.65 -32.10
C VAL A 233 -7.43 18.60 -32.68
N GLN A 234 -8.50 18.92 -31.94
CA GLN A 234 -9.49 19.92 -32.38
C GLN A 234 -8.89 21.31 -32.52
N ARG A 235 -8.02 21.73 -31.59
CA ARG A 235 -7.31 23.01 -31.68
C ARG A 235 -6.38 23.03 -32.88
N GLU A 236 -5.61 21.97 -33.08
CA GLU A 236 -4.69 21.85 -34.20
C GLU A 236 -5.43 21.85 -35.54
N SER A 237 -6.53 21.12 -35.65
CA SER A 237 -7.44 21.14 -36.81
C SER A 237 -7.97 22.55 -37.09
N ARG A 238 -8.41 23.29 -36.07
CA ARG A 238 -8.83 24.71 -36.23
C ARG A 238 -7.69 25.61 -36.69
N GLU A 239 -6.48 25.44 -36.14
CA GLU A 239 -5.30 26.22 -36.52
C GLU A 239 -4.82 25.89 -37.95
N ARG A 240 -4.92 24.62 -38.36
CA ARG A 240 -4.66 24.15 -39.73
C ARG A 240 -5.67 24.74 -40.71
N GLN A 241 -6.95 24.73 -40.37
CA GLN A 241 -8.00 25.37 -41.16
C GLN A 241 -7.73 26.89 -41.28
N GLU A 242 -7.45 27.55 -40.15
CA GLU A 242 -7.12 28.97 -40.11
C GLU A 242 -5.93 29.32 -41.01
N LEU A 243 -4.87 28.50 -40.99
CA LEU A 243 -3.70 28.70 -41.83
C LEU A 243 -4.02 28.45 -43.31
N SER A 244 -4.70 27.34 -43.62
CA SER A 244 -5.09 26.98 -44.99
C SER A 244 -5.95 28.09 -45.63
N ASP A 245 -6.98 28.55 -44.94
CA ASP A 245 -7.87 29.63 -45.41
C ASP A 245 -7.09 30.92 -45.67
N LYS A 246 -6.15 31.27 -44.79
CA LYS A 246 -5.31 32.46 -44.95
C LYS A 246 -4.35 32.35 -46.13
N LEU A 247 -3.73 31.19 -46.34
CA LEU A 247 -2.84 30.99 -47.48
C LEU A 247 -3.61 31.09 -48.81
N ILE A 248 -4.82 30.53 -48.86
CA ILE A 248 -5.73 30.66 -50.02
C ILE A 248 -6.12 32.13 -50.24
N GLU A 249 -6.48 32.86 -49.19
CA GLU A 249 -6.81 34.28 -49.29
C GLU A 249 -5.63 35.12 -49.78
N ILE A 250 -4.42 34.87 -49.26
CA ILE A 250 -3.20 35.56 -49.69
C ILE A 250 -2.93 35.25 -51.17
N ALA A 251 -2.99 33.98 -51.58
CA ALA A 251 -2.78 33.57 -52.96
C ALA A 251 -3.81 34.20 -53.93
N ALA A 252 -5.08 34.21 -53.55
CA ALA A 252 -6.15 34.82 -54.34
C ALA A 252 -5.94 36.33 -54.51
N GLY A 253 -5.56 37.03 -53.43
CA GLY A 253 -5.27 38.46 -53.49
C GLY A 253 -4.00 38.80 -54.28
N MET A 254 -2.97 37.94 -54.23
CA MET A 254 -1.78 38.06 -55.07
C MET A 254 -2.11 37.92 -56.56
N ARG A 255 -3.02 37.01 -56.94
CA ARG A 255 -3.48 36.87 -58.33
C ARG A 255 -4.30 38.07 -58.80
N ALA A 256 -5.10 38.67 -57.92
CA ALA A 256 -5.92 39.84 -58.24
C ALA A 256 -5.09 41.13 -58.34
N GLU A 257 -4.08 41.31 -57.48
CA GLU A 257 -3.22 42.49 -57.44
C GLU A 257 -1.73 42.14 -57.17
N PRO A 258 -0.98 41.68 -58.21
CA PRO A 258 0.36 41.13 -58.05
C PRO A 258 1.40 42.07 -57.42
N SER A 259 1.19 43.39 -57.50
CA SER A 259 2.18 44.41 -57.12
C SER A 259 1.85 45.16 -55.83
N SER A 260 0.60 45.11 -55.35
CA SER A 260 0.11 45.94 -54.24
C SER A 260 -0.60 45.17 -53.12
N TRP A 261 -0.82 43.86 -53.28
CA TRP A 261 -1.59 43.11 -52.30
C TRP A 261 -0.91 42.97 -50.94
N PHE A 262 0.38 42.63 -50.90
CA PHE A 262 1.11 42.42 -49.64
C PHE A 262 1.16 43.67 -48.75
N SER A 263 1.21 44.87 -49.34
CA SER A 263 1.22 46.14 -48.59
C SER A 263 -0.14 46.47 -47.94
N LYS A 264 -1.22 45.78 -48.35
CA LYS A 264 -2.56 45.92 -47.77
C LYS A 264 -2.82 44.95 -46.61
N ILE A 265 -1.96 43.96 -46.40
CA ILE A 265 -2.12 42.98 -45.31
C ILE A 265 -1.53 43.58 -44.01
N PRO A 266 -2.29 43.62 -42.90
CA PRO A 266 -1.77 44.10 -41.63
C PRO A 266 -0.56 43.27 -41.15
N ALA A 267 0.51 43.92 -40.70
CA ALA A 267 1.73 43.26 -40.24
C ALA A 267 1.48 42.18 -39.16
N LYS A 268 0.52 42.41 -38.25
CA LYS A 268 0.11 41.44 -37.22
C LYS A 268 -0.47 40.15 -37.83
N ARG A 269 -1.15 40.24 -38.98
CA ARG A 269 -1.72 39.10 -39.68
C ARG A 269 -0.64 38.27 -40.36
N ILE A 270 0.35 38.93 -40.98
CA ILE A 270 1.54 38.28 -41.55
C ILE A 270 2.31 37.54 -40.44
N ALA A 271 2.61 38.20 -39.32
CA ALA A 271 3.31 37.61 -38.20
C ALA A 271 2.60 36.37 -37.60
N ARG A 272 1.27 36.41 -37.45
CA ARG A 272 0.49 35.24 -36.99
C ARG A 272 0.52 34.10 -38.02
N THR A 273 0.44 34.40 -39.30
CA THR A 273 0.50 33.40 -40.37
C THR A 273 1.89 32.76 -40.43
N GLN A 274 2.96 33.57 -40.32
CA GLN A 274 4.35 33.09 -40.24
C GLN A 274 4.59 32.20 -39.02
N THR A 275 3.98 32.54 -37.88
CA THR A 275 4.05 31.72 -36.66
C THR A 275 3.37 30.35 -36.87
N LEU A 276 2.21 30.32 -37.52
CA LEU A 276 1.51 29.07 -37.84
C LEU A 276 2.28 28.25 -38.89
N LEU A 277 2.86 28.88 -39.91
CA LEU A 277 3.72 28.23 -40.92
C LEU A 277 4.89 27.50 -40.25
N ARG A 278 5.61 28.16 -39.34
CA ARG A 278 6.69 27.54 -38.56
C ARG A 278 6.21 26.40 -37.68
N LYS A 279 5.02 26.53 -37.09
CA LYS A 279 4.42 25.49 -36.23
C LYS A 279 4.10 24.20 -37.00
N PHE A 280 3.79 24.30 -38.29
CA PHE A 280 3.45 23.16 -39.15
C PHE A 280 4.56 22.82 -40.16
N ASP A 281 5.81 23.12 -39.77
CA ASP A 281 7.04 22.79 -40.50
C ASP A 281 7.06 23.26 -41.96
N SER A 282 6.42 24.41 -42.24
CA SER A 282 6.48 25.04 -43.55
C SER A 282 7.79 25.80 -43.73
N THR A 283 8.37 25.68 -44.92
CA THR A 283 9.56 26.44 -45.35
C THR A 283 9.21 27.79 -45.98
N ILE A 284 7.92 28.12 -46.08
CA ILE A 284 7.45 29.36 -46.69
C ILE A 284 7.75 30.55 -45.77
N ASP A 285 8.36 31.59 -46.37
CA ASP A 285 8.53 32.88 -45.72
C ASP A 285 7.64 33.94 -46.37
N LEU A 286 6.91 34.68 -45.54
CA LEU A 286 6.00 35.75 -45.96
C LEU A 286 6.61 37.14 -45.75
N GLU A 287 7.89 37.25 -45.37
CA GLU A 287 8.56 38.53 -45.20
C GLU A 287 8.78 39.26 -46.54
N PRO A 288 8.48 40.58 -46.62
CA PRO A 288 8.72 41.36 -47.82
C PRO A 288 10.22 41.72 -47.95
N GLY A 289 11.00 40.80 -48.51
CA GLY A 289 12.39 41.03 -48.92
C GLY A 289 12.51 41.42 -50.41
N LEU A 290 13.56 42.17 -50.76
CA LEU A 290 13.85 42.67 -52.13
C LEU A 290 13.95 41.60 -53.23
N PHE A 291 13.98 40.30 -52.88
CA PHE A 291 14.15 39.18 -53.82
C PHE A 291 13.28 37.93 -53.52
N GLY A 292 12.32 38.00 -52.60
CA GLY A 292 11.51 36.84 -52.20
C GLY A 292 10.05 36.98 -52.64
N VAL A 293 9.72 36.64 -53.89
CA VAL A 293 8.31 36.53 -54.30
C VAL A 293 7.86 35.10 -54.03
N THR A 294 7.20 34.88 -52.89
CA THR A 294 6.48 33.63 -52.64
C THR A 294 5.31 33.58 -53.62
N ASP A 295 5.31 32.62 -54.55
CA ASP A 295 4.28 32.51 -55.60
C ASP A 295 2.92 32.09 -55.01
N ALA A 296 1.83 32.61 -55.57
CA ALA A 296 0.46 32.22 -55.25
C ALA A 296 0.23 30.71 -55.42
N ASP A 297 0.86 30.09 -56.43
CA ASP A 297 0.74 28.64 -56.66
C ASP A 297 1.39 27.81 -55.54
N VAL A 298 2.50 28.30 -54.99
CA VAL A 298 3.21 27.67 -53.85
C VAL A 298 2.38 27.80 -52.57
N LEU A 299 1.74 28.95 -52.36
CA LEU A 299 0.82 29.16 -51.23
C LEU A 299 -0.41 28.25 -51.30
N GLU A 300 -0.99 28.06 -52.49
CA GLU A 300 -2.14 27.16 -52.67
C GLU A 300 -1.77 25.69 -52.47
N GLN A 301 -0.60 25.26 -52.95
CA GLN A 301 -0.10 23.90 -52.71
C GLN A 301 0.14 23.66 -51.22
N GLU A 302 0.73 24.62 -50.53
CA GLU A 302 0.97 24.52 -49.10
C GLU A 302 -0.34 24.57 -48.29
N ALA A 303 -1.31 25.38 -48.71
CA ALA A 303 -2.63 25.40 -48.10
C ALA A 303 -3.33 24.04 -48.17
N ARG A 304 -3.17 23.32 -49.29
CA ARG A 304 -3.69 21.95 -49.45
C ARG A 304 -2.94 20.94 -48.60
N ARG A 305 -1.62 21.08 -48.45
CA ARG A 305 -0.79 20.22 -47.58
C ARG A 305 -1.17 20.38 -46.11
N ILE A 306 -1.49 21.60 -45.68
CA ILE A 306 -1.73 21.94 -44.27
C ILE A 306 -3.20 21.76 -43.88
N ALA A 307 -4.12 21.74 -44.84
CA ALA A 307 -5.56 21.59 -44.61
C ALA A 307 -5.87 20.46 -43.61
N PRO A 308 -6.89 20.60 -42.75
CA PRO A 308 -7.19 19.59 -41.74
C PRO A 308 -7.53 18.24 -42.39
N GLU A 309 -7.00 17.17 -41.83
CA GLU A 309 -7.40 15.82 -42.22
C GLU A 309 -8.65 15.42 -41.44
N ASP A 310 -9.82 15.38 -42.09
CA ASP A 310 -11.09 14.93 -41.49
C ASP A 310 -11.02 13.49 -40.94
N ALA A 311 -10.04 12.71 -41.41
CA ALA A 311 -9.77 11.34 -40.99
C ALA A 311 -9.44 11.21 -39.50
N ASP A 312 -8.71 12.17 -38.90
CA ASP A 312 -8.33 12.11 -37.49
C ASP A 312 -9.53 12.35 -36.56
N LEU A 313 -10.37 13.33 -36.87
CA LEU A 313 -11.60 13.59 -36.11
C LEU A 313 -12.60 12.44 -36.23
N ALA A 314 -12.74 11.87 -37.43
CA ALA A 314 -13.56 10.69 -37.65
C ALA A 314 -13.03 9.47 -36.86
N ARG A 315 -11.71 9.26 -36.84
CA ARG A 315 -11.06 8.20 -36.04
C ARG A 315 -11.37 8.36 -34.55
N ILE A 316 -11.19 9.57 -34.01
CA ILE A 316 -11.48 9.88 -32.60
C ILE A 316 -12.95 9.66 -32.28
N GLY A 317 -13.86 10.11 -33.16
CA GLY A 317 -15.30 9.88 -33.01
C GLY A 317 -15.65 8.40 -32.93
N ALA A 318 -15.09 7.58 -33.83
CA ALA A 318 -15.28 6.14 -33.82
C ALA A 318 -14.69 5.47 -32.57
N THR A 319 -13.52 5.92 -32.08
CA THR A 319 -12.93 5.40 -30.84
C THR A 319 -13.82 5.72 -29.63
N ASN A 320 -14.35 6.94 -29.56
CA ASN A 320 -15.26 7.36 -28.48
C ASN A 320 -16.60 6.60 -28.51
N GLU A 321 -17.12 6.26 -29.68
CA GLU A 321 -18.33 5.44 -29.78
C GLU A 321 -18.12 4.03 -29.19
N ILE A 322 -16.98 3.40 -29.46
CA ILE A 322 -16.61 2.12 -28.83
C ILE A 322 -16.51 2.30 -27.31
N GLY A 323 -15.82 3.35 -26.84
CA GLY A 323 -15.69 3.65 -25.42
C GLY A 323 -17.04 3.87 -24.72
N LEU A 324 -17.99 4.51 -25.39
CA LEU A 324 -19.34 4.71 -24.86
C LEU A 324 -20.13 3.39 -24.81
N ARG A 325 -20.03 2.55 -25.86
CA ARG A 325 -20.66 1.22 -25.87
C ARG A 325 -20.11 0.35 -24.74
N ASN A 326 -18.80 0.33 -24.55
CA ASN A 326 -18.16 -0.37 -23.44
C ASN A 326 -18.62 0.16 -22.09
N LEU A 327 -18.77 1.48 -21.93
CA LEU A 327 -19.33 2.06 -20.71
C LEU A 327 -20.75 1.56 -20.42
N VAL A 328 -21.63 1.53 -21.42
CA VAL A 328 -22.99 0.97 -21.29
C VAL A 328 -22.94 -0.49 -20.88
N THR A 329 -22.02 -1.28 -21.46
CA THR A 329 -21.80 -2.67 -21.04
C THR A 329 -21.38 -2.74 -19.58
N TYR A 330 -20.38 -1.97 -19.13
CA TYR A 330 -19.97 -1.95 -17.71
C TYR A 330 -21.11 -1.59 -16.75
N LEU A 331 -21.97 -0.63 -17.15
CA LEU A 331 -23.13 -0.21 -16.35
C LEU A 331 -24.20 -1.30 -16.25
N THR A 332 -24.32 -2.15 -17.26
CA THR A 332 -25.38 -3.17 -17.38
C THR A 332 -24.94 -4.58 -16.99
N GLU A 333 -23.63 -4.86 -16.89
CA GLU A 333 -23.12 -6.12 -16.36
C GLU A 333 -23.73 -6.39 -14.96
N PRO A 334 -24.14 -7.62 -14.64
CA PRO A 334 -24.74 -7.92 -13.33
C PRO A 334 -23.73 -7.87 -12.18
N TYR A 335 -22.46 -8.13 -12.46
CA TYR A 335 -21.39 -8.18 -11.46
C TYR A 335 -20.33 -7.13 -11.74
N MET A 336 -19.63 -6.73 -10.67
CA MET A 336 -18.39 -5.95 -10.74
C MET A 336 -17.53 -6.42 -9.57
N ASP A 337 -16.40 -7.05 -9.85
CA ASP A 337 -15.53 -7.62 -8.83
C ASP A 337 -14.33 -6.69 -8.57
N VAL A 338 -13.76 -6.09 -9.62
CA VAL A 338 -12.53 -5.29 -9.53
C VAL A 338 -12.72 -3.90 -10.14
N TYR A 339 -12.37 -2.86 -9.38
CA TYR A 339 -12.25 -1.49 -9.89
C TYR A 339 -10.77 -1.12 -10.10
N ILE A 340 -10.41 -0.58 -11.27
CA ILE A 340 -9.07 -0.07 -11.54
C ILE A 340 -9.05 1.45 -11.36
N ALA A 341 -8.45 1.93 -10.28
CA ALA A 341 -8.27 3.35 -9.99
C ALA A 341 -6.99 3.86 -10.65
N THR A 342 -7.12 4.88 -11.50
CA THR A 342 -6.00 5.45 -12.27
C THR A 342 -6.22 6.92 -12.61
N SER A 343 -5.14 7.63 -12.93
CA SER A 343 -5.17 8.95 -13.54
C SER A 343 -4.65 8.85 -14.97
N MET A 344 -5.52 8.94 -15.96
CA MET A 344 -5.12 8.93 -17.37
C MET A 344 -5.09 10.36 -17.89
N ARG A 345 -3.89 10.91 -18.12
CA ARG A 345 -3.69 12.26 -18.66
C ARG A 345 -2.95 12.21 -19.98
N GLU A 346 -1.87 11.44 -20.02
CA GLU A 346 -1.02 11.28 -21.17
C GLU A 346 -1.18 9.91 -21.81
N ARG A 347 -0.73 9.76 -23.06
CA ARG A 347 -0.82 8.48 -23.79
C ARG A 347 -0.11 7.34 -23.05
N ALA A 348 1.02 7.61 -22.40
CA ALA A 348 1.76 6.63 -21.61
C ALA A 348 0.90 6.02 -20.49
N ASP A 349 0.07 6.82 -19.82
CA ASP A 349 -0.84 6.35 -18.77
C ASP A 349 -1.84 5.32 -19.31
N PHE A 350 -2.46 5.60 -20.46
CA PHE A 350 -3.41 4.69 -21.08
C PHE A 350 -2.77 3.35 -21.45
N VAL A 351 -1.57 3.39 -22.03
CA VAL A 351 -0.83 2.18 -22.44
C VAL A 351 -0.39 1.39 -21.21
N SER A 352 0.20 2.05 -20.20
CA SER A 352 0.63 1.44 -18.95
C SER A 352 -0.52 0.72 -18.25
N VAL A 353 -1.64 1.42 -18.03
CA VAL A 353 -2.80 0.87 -17.34
C VAL A 353 -3.42 -0.28 -18.13
N ASN A 354 -3.62 -0.12 -19.44
CA ASN A 354 -4.23 -1.18 -20.25
C ASN A 354 -3.34 -2.42 -20.31
N SER A 355 -2.02 -2.25 -20.50
CA SER A 355 -1.05 -3.34 -20.47
C SER A 355 -1.06 -4.09 -19.13
N PHE A 356 -1.06 -3.35 -18.02
CA PHE A 356 -1.18 -3.93 -16.69
C PHE A 356 -2.47 -4.74 -16.53
N VAL A 357 -3.62 -4.17 -16.90
CA VAL A 357 -4.93 -4.83 -16.78
C VAL A 357 -4.98 -6.11 -17.61
N GLN A 358 -4.51 -6.06 -18.87
CA GLN A 358 -4.48 -7.24 -19.73
C GLN A 358 -3.59 -8.35 -19.13
N ARG A 359 -2.39 -8.01 -18.65
CA ARG A 359 -1.50 -8.97 -18.00
C ARG A 359 -2.09 -9.55 -16.71
N LEU A 360 -2.72 -8.71 -15.89
CA LEU A 360 -3.35 -9.10 -14.64
C LEU A 360 -4.45 -10.14 -14.87
N PHE A 361 -5.39 -9.87 -15.78
CA PHE A 361 -6.51 -10.79 -16.03
C PHE A 361 -6.17 -11.96 -16.97
N ALA A 362 -5.02 -11.93 -17.63
CA ALA A 362 -4.45 -13.09 -18.32
C ALA A 362 -3.62 -14.01 -17.39
N ALA A 363 -3.30 -13.57 -16.18
CA ALA A 363 -2.50 -14.35 -15.25
C ALA A 363 -3.24 -15.65 -14.83
N PRO A 364 -2.56 -16.82 -14.82
CA PRO A 364 -3.21 -18.11 -14.52
C PRO A 364 -4.00 -18.14 -13.20
N GLU A 365 -3.53 -17.38 -12.21
CA GLU A 365 -4.14 -17.28 -10.87
C GLU A 365 -5.55 -16.68 -10.88
N VAL A 366 -5.91 -15.89 -11.89
CA VAL A 366 -7.24 -15.25 -11.97
C VAL A 366 -7.94 -15.43 -13.32
N ALA A 367 -7.24 -15.81 -14.39
CA ALA A 367 -7.82 -15.91 -15.74
C ALA A 367 -8.94 -16.96 -15.85
N HIS A 368 -8.89 -18.00 -15.02
CA HIS A 368 -9.93 -19.04 -14.95
C HIS A 368 -11.17 -18.56 -14.17
N LEU A 369 -11.01 -17.53 -13.34
CA LEU A 369 -12.11 -16.86 -12.66
C LEU A 369 -12.75 -15.89 -13.64
N ASN A 370 -14.05 -16.02 -13.89
CA ASN A 370 -14.76 -15.13 -14.81
C ASN A 370 -15.08 -13.77 -14.13
N LEU A 371 -14.06 -13.12 -13.57
CA LEU A 371 -14.18 -11.85 -12.86
C LEU A 371 -14.64 -10.74 -13.80
N ARG A 372 -15.48 -9.84 -13.28
CA ARG A 372 -15.86 -8.60 -13.92
C ARG A 372 -15.02 -7.47 -13.38
N TYR A 373 -14.40 -6.71 -14.27
CA TYR A 373 -13.53 -5.61 -13.89
C TYR A 373 -13.80 -4.39 -14.73
N PHE A 374 -13.70 -3.21 -14.11
CA PHE A 374 -13.82 -1.94 -14.81
C PHE A 374 -12.44 -1.47 -15.25
N ASN A 375 -12.16 -1.49 -16.56
CA ASN A 375 -10.96 -0.91 -17.14
C ASN A 375 -11.29 0.48 -17.71
N PRO A 376 -10.91 1.58 -17.02
CA PRO A 376 -11.28 2.91 -17.45
C PRO A 376 -10.65 3.29 -18.81
N THR A 377 -9.53 2.66 -19.21
CA THR A 377 -8.89 2.89 -20.52
C THR A 377 -9.75 2.43 -21.70
N GLN A 378 -10.79 1.65 -21.45
CA GLN A 378 -11.69 1.09 -22.47
C GLN A 378 -13.05 1.80 -22.50
N SER A 379 -13.23 2.87 -21.72
CA SER A 379 -14.52 3.56 -21.55
C SER A 379 -14.40 5.05 -21.80
N SER A 380 -15.48 5.69 -22.27
CA SER A 380 -15.52 7.14 -22.47
C SER A 380 -16.89 7.72 -22.16
N ILE A 381 -16.87 8.89 -21.53
CA ILE A 381 -18.02 9.77 -21.37
C ILE A 381 -17.53 11.22 -21.30
N ALA A 382 -18.14 12.09 -22.09
CA ALA A 382 -17.68 13.49 -22.21
C ALA A 382 -18.05 14.35 -20.99
N ASP A 383 -19.19 14.05 -20.34
CA ASP A 383 -19.64 14.84 -19.20
C ASP A 383 -18.85 14.48 -17.93
N ARG A 384 -18.17 15.48 -17.37
CA ARG A 384 -17.33 15.32 -16.17
C ARG A 384 -18.11 14.84 -14.94
N VAL A 385 -19.38 15.25 -14.82
CA VAL A 385 -20.22 14.88 -13.67
C VAL A 385 -20.63 13.42 -13.80
N ALA A 386 -21.10 13.02 -14.98
CA ALA A 386 -21.42 11.64 -15.29
C ALA A 386 -20.20 10.72 -15.13
N LYS A 387 -19.00 11.16 -15.52
CA LYS A 387 -17.76 10.42 -15.26
C LYS A 387 -17.57 10.14 -13.77
N GLY A 388 -17.63 11.16 -12.92
CA GLY A 388 -17.50 10.98 -11.47
C GLY A 388 -18.58 10.08 -10.85
N LEU A 389 -19.82 10.14 -11.38
CA LEU A 389 -20.90 9.25 -10.95
C LEU A 389 -20.66 7.80 -11.37
N VAL A 390 -20.13 7.57 -12.58
CA VAL A 390 -19.73 6.24 -13.06
C VAL A 390 -18.63 5.68 -12.17
N GLU A 391 -17.56 6.44 -11.92
CA GLU A 391 -16.45 6.02 -11.06
C GLU A 391 -16.95 5.65 -9.66
N ALA A 392 -17.77 6.50 -9.04
CA ALA A 392 -18.38 6.23 -7.74
C ALA A 392 -19.28 4.98 -7.74
N LEU A 393 -20.06 4.76 -8.79
CA LEU A 393 -20.91 3.58 -8.93
C LEU A 393 -20.08 2.32 -9.12
N MET A 394 -19.08 2.33 -9.99
CA MET A 394 -18.18 1.19 -10.21
C MET A 394 -17.44 0.82 -8.93
N LEU A 395 -16.91 1.83 -8.22
CA LEU A 395 -16.25 1.67 -6.92
C LEU A 395 -17.20 1.07 -5.87
N ARG A 396 -18.45 1.54 -5.81
CA ARG A 396 -19.48 0.99 -4.91
C ARG A 396 -19.81 -0.47 -5.25
N ARG A 397 -19.82 -0.85 -6.52
CA ARG A 397 -20.18 -2.21 -6.96
C ARG A 397 -19.04 -3.21 -6.82
N ALA A 398 -17.79 -2.77 -7.03
CA ALA A 398 -16.61 -3.61 -6.96
C ALA A 398 -16.42 -4.24 -5.57
N ARG A 399 -15.83 -5.45 -5.53
CA ARG A 399 -15.44 -6.12 -4.27
C ARG A 399 -14.10 -5.63 -3.77
N LEU A 400 -13.20 -5.25 -4.67
CA LEU A 400 -11.88 -4.71 -4.36
C LEU A 400 -11.47 -3.65 -5.38
N THR A 401 -10.47 -2.85 -4.99
CA THR A 401 -9.89 -1.82 -5.85
C THR A 401 -8.41 -2.10 -6.09
N VAL A 402 -7.97 -2.02 -7.35
CA VAL A 402 -6.55 -1.93 -7.70
C VAL A 402 -6.24 -0.48 -8.01
N TYR A 403 -5.36 0.13 -7.22
CA TYR A 403 -4.88 1.48 -7.39
C TYR A 403 -3.55 1.45 -8.16
N MET A 404 -3.49 2.17 -9.27
CA MET A 404 -2.29 2.32 -10.08
C MET A 404 -1.46 3.50 -9.56
N ALA A 405 -0.36 3.24 -8.87
CA ALA A 405 0.58 4.30 -8.49
C ALA A 405 1.38 4.74 -9.71
N GLN A 406 1.16 5.98 -10.14
CA GLN A 406 1.77 6.59 -11.31
C GLN A 406 2.73 7.71 -10.87
N LYS A 407 3.43 8.33 -11.82
CA LYS A 407 4.33 9.45 -11.53
C LYS A 407 3.60 10.64 -10.88
N GLY A 408 2.40 10.93 -11.36
CA GLY A 408 1.50 11.91 -10.76
C GLY A 408 0.22 11.24 -10.26
N ASP A 409 -0.13 11.46 -9.00
CA ASP A 409 -1.46 11.13 -8.51
C ASP A 409 -2.39 12.34 -8.62
N THR A 410 -3.67 12.04 -8.61
CA THR A 410 -4.71 13.05 -8.57
C THR A 410 -5.48 12.89 -7.28
N PHE A 411 -6.02 14.01 -6.81
CA PHE A 411 -6.95 14.00 -5.69
C PHE A 411 -8.11 13.01 -5.90
N GLY A 412 -8.59 12.88 -7.14
CA GLY A 412 -9.60 11.88 -7.52
C GLY A 412 -9.15 10.46 -7.17
N LYS A 413 -7.99 10.02 -7.66
CA LYS A 413 -7.47 8.67 -7.45
C LYS A 413 -7.24 8.36 -5.96
N ASP A 414 -6.68 9.30 -5.21
CA ASP A 414 -6.45 9.13 -3.77
C ASP A 414 -7.78 9.06 -2.99
N SER A 415 -8.77 9.83 -3.42
CA SER A 415 -10.12 9.76 -2.85
C SER A 415 -10.79 8.41 -3.12
N GLU A 416 -10.59 7.78 -4.28
CA GLU A 416 -11.13 6.45 -4.59
C GLU A 416 -10.54 5.37 -3.69
N ALA A 417 -9.21 5.39 -3.46
CA ALA A 417 -8.56 4.47 -2.53
C ALA A 417 -9.09 4.64 -1.10
N SER A 418 -9.20 5.89 -0.65
CA SER A 418 -9.72 6.20 0.70
C SER A 418 -11.17 5.74 0.87
N VAL A 419 -12.03 6.00 -0.12
CA VAL A 419 -13.44 5.58 -0.11
C VAL A 419 -13.56 4.05 -0.13
N ALA A 420 -12.74 3.34 -0.92
CA ALA A 420 -12.72 1.88 -0.91
C ALA A 420 -12.36 1.31 0.46
N LEU A 421 -11.28 1.81 1.09
CA LEU A 421 -10.87 1.37 2.42
C LEU A 421 -11.93 1.68 3.47
N GLY A 422 -12.52 2.88 3.44
CA GLY A 422 -13.56 3.31 4.37
C GLY A 422 -14.87 2.50 4.25
N GLN A 423 -15.15 1.92 3.08
CA GLN A 423 -16.23 0.96 2.85
C GLN A 423 -15.89 -0.48 3.30
N GLY A 424 -14.68 -0.71 3.81
CA GLY A 424 -14.22 -2.04 4.21
C GLY A 424 -13.68 -2.89 3.06
N LYS A 425 -13.51 -2.33 1.87
CA LYS A 425 -13.02 -3.07 0.70
C LYS A 425 -11.49 -3.08 0.67
N PRO A 426 -10.88 -4.21 0.29
CA PRO A 426 -9.43 -4.26 0.16
C PRO A 426 -8.96 -3.42 -1.02
N VAL A 427 -7.83 -2.75 -0.83
CA VAL A 427 -7.15 -1.96 -1.86
C VAL A 427 -5.77 -2.55 -2.10
N ILE A 428 -5.51 -2.93 -3.35
CA ILE A 428 -4.19 -3.34 -3.83
C ILE A 428 -3.58 -2.14 -4.55
N VAL A 429 -2.47 -1.61 -4.06
CA VAL A 429 -1.69 -0.59 -4.76
C VAL A 429 -0.60 -1.27 -5.58
N TYR A 430 -0.72 -1.21 -6.91
CA TYR A 430 0.36 -1.57 -7.82
C TYR A 430 1.30 -0.39 -7.96
N VAL A 431 2.58 -0.62 -7.71
CA VAL A 431 3.62 0.37 -7.92
C VAL A 431 4.70 -0.23 -8.83
N PRO A 432 4.97 0.38 -10.01
CA PRO A 432 5.97 -0.12 -10.94
C PRO A 432 7.37 -0.24 -10.32
N ARG A 433 8.18 -1.11 -10.91
CA ARG A 433 9.60 -1.28 -10.56
C ARG A 433 10.41 -1.50 -11.84
N LEU A 434 11.68 -1.14 -11.79
CA LEU A 434 12.60 -1.48 -12.88
C LEU A 434 13.00 -2.94 -12.74
N PHE A 435 12.59 -3.77 -13.69
CA PHE A 435 12.76 -5.22 -13.61
C PHE A 435 13.01 -5.85 -14.97
N ASP A 436 14.01 -6.72 -15.04
CA ASP A 436 14.24 -7.65 -16.14
C ASP A 436 14.97 -8.88 -15.61
N SER A 437 14.31 -10.03 -15.66
CA SER A 437 14.85 -11.28 -15.12
C SER A 437 16.08 -11.76 -15.88
N SER A 438 16.12 -11.55 -17.21
CA SER A 438 17.19 -12.04 -18.07
C SER A 438 18.49 -11.24 -17.89
N ALA A 439 18.37 -9.94 -17.62
CA ALA A 439 19.47 -9.04 -17.34
C ALA A 439 19.82 -8.96 -15.83
N GLY A 440 19.07 -9.64 -14.96
CA GLY A 440 19.29 -9.63 -13.51
C GLY A 440 19.03 -8.26 -12.85
N VAL A 441 18.15 -7.45 -13.44
CA VAL A 441 17.81 -6.11 -12.94
C VAL A 441 16.54 -6.18 -12.10
N ASP A 442 16.59 -5.67 -10.87
CA ASP A 442 15.43 -5.59 -9.98
C ASP A 442 15.60 -4.49 -8.92
N SER A 443 15.00 -3.32 -9.16
CA SER A 443 15.09 -2.18 -8.23
C SER A 443 14.45 -2.48 -6.87
N ALA A 444 13.37 -3.26 -6.83
CA ALA A 444 12.65 -3.56 -5.61
C ALA A 444 13.44 -4.53 -4.72
N SER A 445 14.05 -5.56 -5.31
CA SER A 445 14.89 -6.51 -4.57
C SER A 445 16.13 -5.83 -3.98
N LEU A 446 16.80 -4.93 -4.74
CA LEU A 446 17.93 -4.15 -4.23
C LEU A 446 17.55 -3.29 -3.02
N MET A 447 16.37 -2.66 -3.06
CA MET A 447 15.86 -1.85 -1.95
C MET A 447 15.52 -2.65 -0.69
N LEU A 448 15.44 -3.98 -0.75
CA LEU A 448 15.14 -4.86 0.39
C LEU A 448 16.37 -5.56 0.98
N LEU A 449 17.54 -5.46 0.33
CA LEU A 449 18.78 -6.09 0.82
C LEU A 449 19.23 -5.53 2.17
N ASP A 450 19.67 -6.36 3.09
CA ASP A 450 20.35 -5.88 4.30
C ASP A 450 21.72 -5.26 3.96
N GLU A 451 22.33 -4.55 4.92
CA GLU A 451 23.62 -3.87 4.72
C GLU A 451 24.74 -4.83 4.27
N ARG A 452 24.71 -6.08 4.75
CA ARG A 452 25.70 -7.10 4.38
C ARG A 452 25.52 -7.53 2.93
N ALA A 453 24.29 -7.76 2.49
CA ALA A 453 23.96 -8.14 1.13
C ALA A 453 24.20 -6.98 0.13
N LEU A 454 23.92 -5.73 0.53
CA LEU A 454 24.28 -4.54 -0.25
C LEU A 454 25.79 -4.43 -0.44
N ALA A 455 26.58 -4.61 0.62
CA ALA A 455 28.05 -4.61 0.53
C ALA A 455 28.57 -5.73 -0.40
N ALA A 456 27.99 -6.93 -0.31
CA ALA A 456 28.34 -8.02 -1.23
C ALA A 456 28.04 -7.66 -2.69
N LYS A 457 26.88 -7.04 -2.96
CA LYS A 457 26.50 -6.61 -4.32
C LYS A 457 27.38 -5.49 -4.86
N ARG A 458 27.80 -4.54 -4.00
CA ARG A 458 28.78 -3.50 -4.36
C ARG A 458 30.10 -4.11 -4.81
N ASN A 459 30.63 -5.07 -4.05
CA ASN A 459 31.88 -5.76 -4.39
C ASN A 459 31.76 -6.54 -5.72
N GLU A 460 30.65 -7.23 -5.95
CA GLU A 460 30.37 -7.93 -7.22
C GLU A 460 30.36 -6.95 -8.42
N LEU A 461 29.82 -5.75 -8.22
CA LEU A 461 29.70 -4.72 -9.24
C LEU A 461 30.92 -3.78 -9.32
N GLY A 462 31.93 -3.95 -8.46
CA GLY A 462 33.10 -3.08 -8.42
C GLY A 462 32.74 -1.61 -8.17
N VAL A 463 31.75 -1.36 -7.32
CA VAL A 463 31.30 -0.01 -6.94
C VAL A 463 31.93 0.34 -5.60
N ASP A 464 32.67 1.44 -5.56
CA ASP A 464 33.31 1.93 -4.34
C ASP A 464 32.27 2.41 -3.32
N GLU A 465 32.59 2.25 -2.04
CA GLU A 465 31.76 2.76 -0.95
C GLU A 465 31.99 4.26 -0.74
N GLU A 466 30.92 5.04 -0.88
CA GLU A 466 30.93 6.47 -0.57
C GLU A 466 30.48 6.68 0.88
N GLU A 467 31.36 7.26 1.71
CA GLU A 467 31.07 7.54 3.11
C GLU A 467 29.86 8.48 3.26
N GLY A 468 28.88 8.07 4.08
CA GLY A 468 27.70 8.88 4.38
C GLY A 468 26.57 8.82 3.32
N SER A 469 26.71 7.96 2.31
CA SER A 469 25.67 7.76 1.29
C SER A 469 24.41 7.11 1.85
N ASP A 470 23.24 7.70 1.60
CA ASP A 470 21.97 7.12 2.00
C ASP A 470 21.62 5.88 1.17
N ARG A 471 20.64 5.09 1.64
CA ARG A 471 20.25 3.84 0.98
C ARG A 471 19.79 4.02 -0.48
N TYR A 472 19.16 5.15 -0.81
CA TYR A 472 18.69 5.40 -2.17
C TYR A 472 19.85 5.74 -3.10
N ALA A 473 20.83 6.51 -2.63
CA ALA A 473 22.06 6.81 -3.36
C ALA A 473 22.85 5.52 -3.62
N GLN A 474 23.01 4.66 -2.61
CA GLN A 474 23.66 3.35 -2.78
C GLN A 474 22.97 2.47 -3.84
N VAL A 475 21.64 2.34 -3.77
CA VAL A 475 20.88 1.55 -4.75
C VAL A 475 20.93 2.18 -6.15
N THR A 476 20.99 3.51 -6.25
CA THR A 476 21.16 4.22 -7.53
C THR A 476 22.45 3.81 -8.21
N GLU A 477 23.58 3.82 -7.50
CA GLU A 477 24.88 3.43 -8.07
C GLU A 477 24.92 1.94 -8.42
N LEU A 478 24.31 1.07 -7.60
CA LEU A 478 24.20 -0.36 -7.91
C LEU A 478 23.37 -0.61 -9.17
N LEU A 479 22.24 0.07 -9.33
CA LEU A 479 21.40 -0.04 -10.54
C LEU A 479 22.15 0.47 -11.77
N ARG A 480 22.83 1.62 -11.65
CA ARG A 480 23.65 2.18 -12.72
C ARG A 480 24.76 1.22 -13.14
N ALA A 481 25.50 0.68 -12.18
CA ALA A 481 26.57 -0.28 -12.45
C ALA A 481 26.03 -1.58 -13.08
N SER A 482 24.86 -2.04 -12.62
CA SER A 482 24.19 -3.22 -13.19
C SER A 482 23.83 -2.98 -14.66
N LEU A 483 23.11 -1.89 -14.97
CA LEU A 483 22.65 -1.57 -16.32
C LEU A 483 23.79 -1.28 -17.30
N LYS A 484 24.89 -0.67 -16.85
CA LYS A 484 26.09 -0.46 -17.69
C LYS A 484 26.76 -1.76 -18.15
N ARG A 485 26.53 -2.87 -17.44
CA ARG A 485 27.06 -4.20 -17.80
C ARG A 485 26.11 -5.00 -18.69
N VAL A 486 24.88 -4.53 -18.88
CA VAL A 486 23.86 -5.18 -19.70
C VAL A 486 24.16 -4.95 -21.18
N ALA A 487 23.95 -5.95 -22.03
CA ALA A 487 24.15 -5.80 -23.47
C ALA A 487 23.18 -4.75 -24.04
N GLN A 488 23.59 -4.04 -25.09
CA GLN A 488 22.78 -2.98 -25.69
C GLN A 488 21.38 -3.46 -26.10
N THR A 489 21.28 -4.68 -26.64
CA THR A 489 20.00 -5.31 -27.02
C THR A 489 19.09 -5.58 -25.82
N ASP A 490 19.67 -5.93 -24.68
CA ASP A 490 18.92 -6.15 -23.44
C ASP A 490 18.47 -4.82 -22.84
N LEU A 491 19.31 -3.78 -22.91
CA LEU A 491 18.93 -2.42 -22.48
C LEU A 491 17.77 -1.85 -23.30
N VAL A 492 17.78 -2.07 -24.62
CA VAL A 492 16.64 -1.75 -25.51
C VAL A 492 15.39 -2.45 -25.03
N ARG A 493 15.43 -3.77 -24.80
CA ARG A 493 14.28 -4.53 -24.25
C ARG A 493 13.78 -3.95 -22.93
N ILE A 494 14.69 -3.59 -22.02
CA ILE A 494 14.33 -2.99 -20.73
C ILE A 494 13.61 -1.66 -20.95
N ILE A 495 14.12 -0.78 -21.81
CA ILE A 495 13.47 0.49 -22.13
C ILE A 495 12.08 0.25 -22.74
N GLU A 496 11.96 -0.66 -23.69
CA GLU A 496 10.69 -1.02 -24.32
C GLU A 496 9.67 -1.62 -23.33
N ALA A 497 10.13 -2.37 -22.34
CA ALA A 497 9.25 -2.95 -21.33
C ALA A 497 8.72 -1.91 -20.32
N HIS A 498 9.46 -0.81 -20.09
CA HIS A 498 9.18 0.13 -19.00
C HIS A 498 8.74 1.52 -19.47
N TRP A 499 8.86 1.86 -20.76
CA TRP A 499 8.67 3.25 -21.23
C TRP A 499 7.33 3.88 -20.82
N ALA A 500 6.25 3.08 -20.83
CA ALA A 500 4.90 3.55 -20.52
C ALA A 500 4.69 3.71 -19.01
N ASP A 501 5.06 2.70 -18.21
CA ASP A 501 4.98 2.73 -16.74
C ASP A 501 5.81 3.87 -16.14
N PHE A 502 6.90 4.24 -16.82
CA PHE A 502 7.85 5.26 -16.40
C PHE A 502 7.61 6.62 -17.08
N ASP A 503 6.63 6.72 -17.98
CA ASP A 503 6.32 7.93 -18.76
C ASP A 503 7.58 8.61 -19.34
N LEU A 504 8.39 7.85 -20.09
CA LEU A 504 9.64 8.38 -20.65
C LEU A 504 9.41 9.59 -21.59
N TYR A 505 8.22 9.71 -22.17
CA TYR A 505 7.82 10.88 -22.96
C TYR A 505 7.78 12.16 -22.12
N GLY A 506 7.18 12.09 -20.93
CA GLY A 506 7.13 13.20 -19.98
C GLY A 506 8.51 13.66 -19.52
N GLU A 507 9.51 12.78 -19.61
CA GLU A 507 10.87 13.04 -19.10
C GLU A 507 11.90 13.44 -20.15
N LEU A 508 11.54 13.53 -21.43
CA LEU A 508 12.51 13.86 -22.48
C LEU A 508 13.20 15.22 -22.27
N ASN A 509 12.59 16.13 -21.52
CA ASN A 509 13.19 17.43 -21.19
C ASN A 509 14.46 17.32 -20.34
N GLU A 510 14.65 16.20 -19.65
CA GLU A 510 15.86 15.91 -18.86
C GLU A 510 17.06 15.56 -19.75
N LEU A 511 16.82 15.17 -21.00
CA LEU A 511 17.89 14.93 -21.96
C LEU A 511 18.45 16.26 -22.49
N PRO A 512 19.75 16.30 -22.85
CA PRO A 512 20.32 17.42 -23.60
C PRO A 512 19.54 17.69 -24.90
N ASP A 513 19.36 18.97 -25.26
CA ASP A 513 18.56 19.41 -26.42
C ASP A 513 18.88 18.63 -27.71
N VAL A 514 20.17 18.34 -27.93
CA VAL A 514 20.69 17.64 -29.12
C VAL A 514 20.11 16.24 -29.29
N PHE A 515 19.76 15.56 -28.19
CA PHE A 515 19.30 14.16 -28.21
C PHE A 515 17.79 14.01 -28.05
N ARG A 516 17.06 15.09 -27.72
CA ARG A 516 15.62 15.03 -27.42
C ARG A 516 14.79 14.55 -28.61
N GLU A 517 15.12 15.02 -29.81
CA GLU A 517 14.35 14.70 -31.01
C GLU A 517 14.56 13.24 -31.44
N ASP A 518 15.78 12.74 -31.33
CA ASP A 518 16.09 11.34 -31.64
C ASP A 518 15.46 10.39 -30.62
N ALA A 519 15.51 10.74 -29.32
CA ALA A 519 14.81 10.00 -28.27
C ALA A 519 13.29 10.00 -28.48
N ARG A 520 12.70 11.15 -28.84
CA ARG A 520 11.28 11.25 -29.19
C ARG A 520 10.92 10.35 -30.37
N ARG A 521 11.69 10.40 -31.45
CA ARG A 521 11.48 9.58 -32.64
C ARG A 521 11.56 8.09 -32.31
N TYR A 522 12.51 7.69 -31.46
CA TYR A 522 12.62 6.31 -30.99
C TYR A 522 11.36 5.88 -30.21
N LEU A 523 10.91 6.67 -29.24
CA LEU A 523 9.69 6.35 -28.50
C LEU A 523 8.44 6.33 -29.40
N ASP A 524 8.35 7.24 -30.39
CA ASP A 524 7.23 7.28 -31.34
C ASP A 524 7.07 5.97 -32.10
N ARG A 525 8.19 5.35 -32.51
CA ARG A 525 8.18 4.03 -33.16
C ARG A 525 7.61 2.95 -32.25
N LEU A 526 7.99 2.94 -30.97
CA LEU A 526 7.46 1.99 -29.99
C LEU A 526 5.94 2.12 -29.87
N THR A 527 5.42 3.34 -29.87
CA THR A 527 3.97 3.56 -29.77
C THR A 527 3.18 3.20 -31.03
N ARG A 528 3.85 3.13 -32.18
CA ARG A 528 3.24 2.79 -33.47
C ARG A 528 3.40 1.31 -33.82
N GLY A 529 4.11 0.54 -32.99
CA GLY A 529 4.43 -0.85 -33.29
C GLY A 529 5.35 -1.01 -34.50
N GLU A 530 6.16 0.01 -34.80
CA GLU A 530 7.16 -0.05 -35.87
C GLU A 530 8.32 -0.97 -35.46
N ALA A 531 9.06 -1.50 -36.45
CA ALA A 531 10.14 -2.46 -36.20
C ALA A 531 11.20 -1.89 -35.23
N PRO A 532 11.79 -2.74 -34.35
CA PRO A 532 12.78 -2.30 -33.38
C PRO A 532 13.96 -1.64 -34.09
N SER A 533 14.32 -0.43 -33.67
CA SER A 533 15.52 0.26 -34.13
C SER A 533 16.34 0.65 -32.92
N ILE A 534 17.62 0.28 -32.92
CA ILE A 534 18.53 0.63 -31.82
C ILE A 534 18.85 2.13 -31.94
N PRO A 535 18.53 2.97 -30.94
CA PRO A 535 18.91 4.37 -30.94
C PRO A 535 20.40 4.53 -30.65
N SER A 536 20.94 5.74 -30.76
CA SER A 536 22.37 5.98 -30.48
C SER A 536 22.72 5.64 -29.02
N ASP A 537 23.99 5.37 -28.75
CA ASP A 537 24.47 5.03 -27.40
C ASP A 537 24.19 6.16 -26.41
N GLU A 538 24.26 7.42 -26.84
CA GLU A 538 23.95 8.59 -26.02
C GLU A 538 22.46 8.66 -25.64
N VAL A 539 21.57 8.35 -26.60
CA VAL A 539 20.13 8.29 -26.34
C VAL A 539 19.81 7.14 -25.39
N LEU A 540 20.39 5.95 -25.62
CA LEU A 540 20.20 4.81 -24.72
C LEU A 540 20.69 5.10 -23.30
N HIS A 541 21.87 5.71 -23.17
CA HIS A 541 22.41 6.08 -21.87
C HIS A 541 21.54 7.12 -21.16
N GLY A 542 21.07 8.13 -21.90
CA GLY A 542 20.14 9.12 -21.35
C GLY A 542 18.83 8.52 -20.85
N LEU A 543 18.20 7.64 -21.65
CA LEU A 543 16.98 6.94 -21.25
C LEU A 543 17.22 5.99 -20.06
N MET A 544 18.39 5.34 -20.00
CA MET A 544 18.80 4.51 -18.86
C MET A 544 18.87 5.32 -17.56
N GLU A 545 19.49 6.50 -17.56
CA GLU A 545 19.55 7.36 -16.36
C GLU A 545 18.15 7.85 -15.94
N ILE A 546 17.29 8.16 -16.91
CA ILE A 546 15.88 8.49 -16.63
C ILE A 546 15.16 7.31 -15.96
N LEU A 547 15.32 6.09 -16.49
CA LEU A 547 14.74 4.87 -15.90
C LEU A 547 15.20 4.68 -14.44
N ILE A 548 16.51 4.79 -14.17
CA ILE A 548 17.05 4.63 -12.81
C ILE A 548 16.36 5.63 -11.87
N ARG A 549 16.36 6.93 -12.22
CA ARG A 549 15.78 7.98 -11.37
C ARG A 549 14.30 7.72 -11.05
N ILE A 550 13.52 7.33 -12.05
CA ILE A 550 12.08 7.05 -11.86
C ILE A 550 11.87 5.76 -11.07
N ALA A 551 12.74 4.76 -11.24
CA ALA A 551 12.70 3.55 -10.42
C ALA A 551 12.81 3.92 -8.94
N LEU A 552 13.81 4.73 -8.57
CA LEU A 552 13.98 5.19 -7.19
C LEU A 552 12.80 6.02 -6.68
N PHE A 553 12.16 6.80 -7.55
CA PHE A 553 10.92 7.49 -7.21
C PHE A 553 9.80 6.49 -6.86
N PHE A 554 9.61 5.43 -7.65
CA PHE A 554 8.64 4.39 -7.36
C PHE A 554 8.99 3.55 -6.13
N GLU A 555 10.28 3.34 -5.82
CA GLU A 555 10.69 2.67 -4.59
C GLU A 555 10.33 3.50 -3.36
N ARG A 556 10.56 4.83 -3.40
CA ARG A 556 10.09 5.75 -2.36
C ARG A 556 8.57 5.68 -2.17
N ARG A 557 7.81 5.60 -3.26
CA ARG A 557 6.35 5.48 -3.20
C ARG A 557 5.90 4.15 -2.62
N ALA A 558 6.50 3.03 -3.02
CA ALA A 558 6.19 1.72 -2.44
C ALA A 558 6.39 1.74 -0.92
N ARG A 559 7.52 2.30 -0.46
CA ARG A 559 7.79 2.46 0.97
C ARG A 559 6.75 3.37 1.65
N THR A 560 6.36 4.46 0.99
CA THR A 560 5.36 5.38 1.51
C THR A 560 4.02 4.69 1.76
N PHE A 561 3.52 3.93 0.77
CA PHE A 561 2.27 3.17 0.91
C PHE A 561 2.36 2.00 1.89
N ARG A 562 3.53 1.38 2.03
CA ARG A 562 3.69 0.19 2.87
C ARG A 562 3.94 0.53 4.35
N GLU A 563 4.75 1.55 4.63
CA GLU A 563 5.36 1.75 5.95
C GLU A 563 5.11 3.12 6.57
N ILE A 564 5.03 4.19 5.76
CA ILE A 564 5.17 5.57 6.28
C ILE A 564 3.82 6.26 6.42
N HIS A 565 2.94 6.13 5.42
CA HIS A 565 1.81 7.04 5.29
C HIS A 565 0.65 6.64 6.23
N PRO A 566 0.19 7.51 7.14
CA PRO A 566 -0.92 7.18 8.04
C PRO A 566 -2.21 6.83 7.30
N LEU A 567 -2.49 7.51 6.17
CA LEU A 567 -3.66 7.21 5.33
C LEU A 567 -3.57 5.86 4.58
N ALA A 568 -2.42 5.17 4.60
CA ALA A 568 -2.35 3.79 4.14
C ALA A 568 -3.14 2.83 5.05
N LEU A 569 -3.58 3.32 6.21
CA LEU A 569 -4.57 2.71 7.09
C LEU A 569 -5.80 3.64 7.16
N GLN A 570 -7.00 3.10 6.94
CA GLN A 570 -8.26 3.83 7.14
C GLN A 570 -9.19 3.06 8.05
N VAL A 571 -9.94 3.77 8.88
CA VAL A 571 -10.97 3.18 9.72
C VAL A 571 -12.21 2.90 8.86
N ILE A 572 -12.72 1.66 8.91
CA ILE A 572 -14.06 1.35 8.43
C ILE A 572 -15.05 2.05 9.35
N LEU A 573 -15.77 3.05 8.83
CA LEU A 573 -16.60 3.92 9.65
C LEU A 573 -17.72 3.18 10.40
N SER A 574 -18.21 2.07 9.86
CA SER A 574 -19.27 1.27 10.48
C SER A 574 -18.79 0.31 11.56
N THR A 575 -17.51 -0.10 11.56
CA THR A 575 -17.01 -1.16 12.44
C THR A 575 -15.82 -0.75 13.29
N GLY A 576 -15.24 0.44 13.08
CA GLY A 576 -14.04 0.91 13.76
C GLY A 576 -12.77 0.11 13.46
N VAL A 577 -12.82 -0.87 12.53
CA VAL A 577 -11.68 -1.69 12.12
C VAL A 577 -10.76 -0.86 11.23
N LEU A 578 -9.45 -0.84 11.51
CA LEU A 578 -8.48 -0.21 10.61
C LEU A 578 -8.08 -1.17 9.48
N ASN A 579 -8.30 -0.74 8.23
CA ASN A 579 -7.93 -1.46 7.01
C ASN A 579 -6.71 -0.84 6.35
N GLY A 580 -5.75 -1.68 6.01
CA GLY A 580 -4.57 -1.28 5.27
C GLY A 580 -4.60 -1.60 3.78
N ILE A 581 -3.68 -0.96 3.07
CA ILE A 581 -3.40 -1.16 1.65
C ILE A 581 -2.37 -2.28 1.46
N LEU A 582 -2.58 -3.12 0.44
CA LEU A 582 -1.61 -4.13 0.01
C LEU A 582 -0.75 -3.62 -1.15
N VAL A 583 0.58 -3.60 -0.99
CA VAL A 583 1.49 -3.05 -2.01
C VAL A 583 2.11 -4.18 -2.84
N VAL A 584 1.82 -4.19 -4.14
CA VAL A 584 2.34 -5.18 -5.09
C VAL A 584 3.26 -4.52 -6.12
N ARG A 585 4.22 -5.30 -6.64
CA ARG A 585 5.29 -4.81 -7.54
C ARG A 585 5.30 -5.47 -8.92
N SER A 586 4.31 -6.33 -9.22
CA SER A 586 4.11 -6.91 -10.56
C SER A 586 2.64 -7.32 -10.78
N PRO A 587 2.18 -7.46 -12.04
CA PRO A 587 0.86 -8.00 -12.35
C PRO A 587 0.62 -9.41 -11.78
N GLU A 588 1.63 -10.27 -11.81
CA GLU A 588 1.54 -11.66 -11.33
C GLU A 588 1.38 -11.71 -9.80
N MET A 589 2.11 -10.86 -9.08
CA MET A 589 1.93 -10.70 -7.63
C MET A 589 0.54 -10.14 -7.31
N CYS A 590 0.06 -9.17 -8.11
CA CYS A 590 -1.29 -8.64 -7.98
C CYS A 590 -2.35 -9.73 -8.19
N ALA A 591 -2.20 -10.59 -9.19
CA ALA A 591 -3.12 -11.70 -9.46
C ALA A 591 -3.22 -12.67 -8.28
N ARG A 592 -2.09 -13.06 -7.68
CA ARG A 592 -2.06 -13.94 -6.50
C ARG A 592 -2.76 -13.32 -5.30
N VAL A 593 -2.44 -12.06 -4.99
CA VAL A 593 -3.06 -11.34 -3.86
C VAL A 593 -4.56 -11.14 -4.12
N MET A 594 -4.94 -10.83 -5.35
CA MET A 594 -6.33 -10.70 -5.78
C MET A 594 -7.11 -12.00 -5.60
N GLN A 595 -6.57 -13.14 -6.07
CA GLN A 595 -7.19 -14.45 -5.88
C GLN A 595 -7.44 -14.70 -4.38
N ASN A 596 -6.41 -14.54 -3.55
CA ASN A 596 -6.49 -14.78 -2.11
C ASN A 596 -7.49 -13.86 -1.39
N LEU A 597 -7.66 -12.62 -1.86
CA LEU A 597 -8.68 -11.71 -1.33
C LEU A 597 -10.09 -12.13 -1.75
N ILE A 598 -10.28 -12.47 -3.02
CA ILE A 598 -11.59 -12.84 -3.57
C ILE A 598 -12.08 -14.18 -3.00
N THR A 599 -11.17 -15.11 -2.74
CA THR A 599 -11.47 -16.42 -2.13
C THR A 599 -11.34 -16.43 -0.60
N ASN A 600 -10.99 -15.29 0.01
CA ASN A 600 -10.79 -15.13 1.46
C ASN A 600 -9.76 -16.11 2.06
N THR A 601 -8.72 -16.47 1.31
CA THR A 601 -7.64 -17.38 1.71
C THR A 601 -6.34 -16.67 2.08
N ILE A 602 -6.40 -15.36 2.32
CA ILE A 602 -5.22 -14.54 2.62
C ILE A 602 -4.48 -15.05 3.86
N GLU A 603 -3.17 -15.27 3.73
CA GLU A 603 -2.33 -15.68 4.83
C GLU A 603 -1.70 -14.48 5.53
N THR A 604 -1.74 -14.51 6.86
CA THR A 604 -1.28 -13.40 7.69
C THR A 604 -0.40 -13.86 8.84
N ASP A 605 0.43 -12.94 9.32
CA ASP A 605 1.20 -13.06 10.56
C ASP A 605 0.84 -11.90 11.50
N VAL A 606 1.00 -12.11 12.80
CA VAL A 606 0.83 -11.05 13.80
C VAL A 606 2.20 -10.50 14.16
N LEU A 607 2.40 -9.20 13.97
CA LEU A 607 3.56 -8.47 14.46
C LEU A 607 3.13 -7.56 15.59
N ILE A 608 3.87 -7.59 16.69
CA ILE A 608 3.57 -6.82 17.89
C ILE A 608 4.78 -5.93 18.17
N ASP A 609 4.58 -4.62 18.14
CA ASP A 609 5.58 -3.64 18.55
C ASP A 609 5.17 -2.98 19.89
N ASP A 610 5.94 -1.98 20.35
CA ASP A 610 5.68 -1.30 21.62
C ASP A 610 4.35 -0.52 21.64
N GLN A 611 3.83 -0.16 20.47
CA GLN A 611 2.69 0.74 20.30
C GLN A 611 1.46 0.09 19.65
N ASN A 612 1.60 -1.05 18.96
CA ASN A 612 0.57 -1.60 18.08
C ASN A 612 0.60 -3.14 18.00
N TYR A 613 -0.57 -3.70 17.69
CA TYR A 613 -0.73 -5.05 17.14
C TYR A 613 -1.06 -4.91 15.66
N MET A 614 -0.29 -5.58 14.82
CA MET A 614 -0.40 -5.49 13.37
C MET A 614 -0.66 -6.88 12.79
N LEU A 615 -1.64 -6.97 11.91
CA LEU A 615 -1.85 -8.13 11.06
C LEU A 615 -1.18 -7.85 9.72
N VAL A 616 -0.17 -8.63 9.36
CA VAL A 616 0.65 -8.43 8.16
C VAL A 616 0.38 -9.54 7.16
N GLU A 617 0.15 -9.18 5.90
CA GLU A 617 -0.04 -10.13 4.80
C GLU A 617 1.30 -10.72 4.34
N ARG A 618 1.37 -12.04 4.14
CA ARG A 618 2.65 -12.73 3.94
C ARG A 618 3.35 -12.41 2.63
N ILE A 619 2.62 -12.28 1.53
CA ILE A 619 3.19 -12.12 0.17
C ILE A 619 3.75 -10.70 0.01
N THR A 620 2.98 -9.69 0.37
CA THR A 620 3.29 -8.26 0.20
C THR A 620 4.04 -7.65 1.37
N ARG A 621 3.99 -8.29 2.54
CA ARG A 621 4.45 -7.75 3.83
C ARG A 621 3.75 -6.44 4.21
N SER A 622 2.60 -6.14 3.61
CA SER A 622 1.79 -4.98 3.96
C SER A 622 0.98 -5.23 5.23
N THR A 623 0.86 -4.21 6.06
CA THR A 623 -0.04 -4.22 7.21
C THR A 623 -1.49 -4.14 6.75
N LEU A 624 -2.28 -5.18 7.03
CA LEU A 624 -3.69 -5.30 6.66
C LEU A 624 -4.64 -4.74 7.73
N ARG A 625 -4.30 -4.94 9.01
CA ARG A 625 -5.10 -4.51 10.17
C ARG A 625 -4.20 -4.02 11.29
N VAL A 626 -4.68 -3.05 12.07
CA VAL A 626 -3.96 -2.51 13.23
C VAL A 626 -4.90 -2.27 14.40
N ILE A 627 -4.45 -2.61 15.60
CA ILE A 627 -5.03 -2.16 16.87
C ILE A 627 -3.93 -1.47 17.66
N SER A 628 -4.17 -0.27 18.17
CA SER A 628 -3.19 0.44 18.99
C SER A 628 -3.13 -0.11 20.42
N LYS A 629 -1.97 -0.03 21.05
CA LYS A 629 -1.76 -0.24 22.50
C LYS A 629 -2.01 1.03 23.30
N ASN A 630 -2.21 2.17 22.65
CA ASN A 630 -2.48 3.43 23.33
C ASN A 630 -3.82 3.36 24.09
N LYS A 631 -3.75 3.45 25.41
CA LYS A 631 -4.92 3.28 26.29
C LYS A 631 -6.02 4.32 26.04
N LEU A 632 -5.66 5.59 25.85
CA LEU A 632 -6.64 6.64 25.59
C LEU A 632 -7.32 6.44 24.24
N LEU A 633 -6.55 6.06 23.21
CA LEU A 633 -7.08 5.78 21.89
C LEU A 633 -8.04 4.58 21.93
N ASN A 634 -7.67 3.50 22.60
CA ASN A 634 -8.54 2.33 22.77
C ASN A 634 -9.83 2.69 23.52
N ASN A 635 -9.74 3.51 24.57
CA ASN A 635 -10.93 4.01 25.27
C ASN A 635 -11.80 4.90 24.38
N ALA A 636 -11.20 5.74 23.53
CA ALA A 636 -11.93 6.57 22.59
C ALA A 636 -12.66 5.73 21.54
N PHE A 637 -12.00 4.74 20.93
CA PHE A 637 -12.64 3.80 20.02
C PHE A 637 -13.76 3.01 20.71
N TRP A 638 -13.53 2.53 21.93
CA TRP A 638 -14.55 1.85 22.72
C TRP A 638 -15.80 2.70 22.96
N THR A 639 -15.61 3.97 23.33
CA THR A 639 -16.72 4.88 23.67
C THR A 639 -17.39 5.55 22.47
N GLN A 640 -16.75 5.58 21.30
CA GLN A 640 -17.27 6.27 20.12
C GLN A 640 -17.69 5.32 18.98
N TYR A 641 -17.09 4.13 18.87
CA TYR A 641 -17.39 3.16 17.81
C TYR A 641 -18.10 1.90 18.31
N PHE A 642 -17.77 1.41 19.51
CA PHE A 642 -18.16 0.07 19.96
C PHE A 642 -19.25 0.06 21.03
N VAL A 643 -20.00 1.17 21.16
CA VAL A 643 -21.11 1.26 22.11
C VAL A 643 -22.28 0.44 21.59
N GLU A 644 -22.33 -0.82 22.02
CA GLU A 644 -23.52 -1.68 22.06
C GLU A 644 -23.90 -1.99 23.52
#